data_AF-A0A3S8WYA3-F1
#
_entry.id   AF-A0A3S8WYA3-F1
#
_cell.length_a   1.000
_cell.length_b   1.000
_cell.length_c   1.000
_cell.angle_alpha   90.00
_cell.angle_beta   90.00
_cell.angle_gamma   90.00
#
_symmetry.space_group_name_H-M   'P 1'
#
loop_
_entity.id
_entity.type
_entity.pdbx_description
1 polymer ?
#
loop_
_entity_poly.entity_id
_entity_poly.type
_entity_poly.pdbx_seq_one_letter_code
_entity_poly.pdbx_strand_id
1 'polypeptide(L)'
;MSVHSHTAARQDLAAAPEFPRHVVTAVLVSHDGGRWLPDVLAGLLGQERPVQFAVGADTGSADDSARLVTDALGDDNVLHLARRTGFGQAVEECHRGAPHLTPDDLPYLKRPSGWDPVTRSWRDDAYDMPELPHGEPVQWLWLLHDDCAPEPDALAQLLAVVENEYELGRDDVAVVGPKLRGWYDRRQLLEVGVSIANSGRRWTGLDRREQDQGQHDHVRPVLSVSTAGMLIRRDVFDELGGFDRHLPLMRDDVDLCWRAHSAGYRVLVAPDAVVRHAEAASRERRTVDCVGRTAASPHKVDKAGAVYTLLVNARTAVLPWVLFRVVLGTLLRTLAYLVGKVPGQAVDEIRGLMGTLLRPERILAARRHRGSPVADKGELRPLFPPPGATVRVTVEQAASSIVGRSDPEAASGAGRHGGAIESGPGGDDADFLEVEQFARLKRVARKPGPVLFLVLLLVSLVACRGLLGGGALAGGALLPAPADAGDLWARYTDAWHPVGAGGTGTPPPYLAIVAAFASLLLGSTGLAVTILLVCSVPLAGFTAYFASRPLVTSRLLRAWAAVAYAFLPAATGALAGGRIGTAVLAILLPLIARAGVAASGLTNPDGVRGSWRATWAYALLLTVTTAFTPIVWPLALVLGIGVLALRRTELPAYGPRFLAQLGTPLLVLAPWSLSLLPFGFFRETGLEYGPSAASALDLLGASPGGPGTAGGLVLIGLVLAALAALLRSERRTAILTAWTAALVGLVFAVLSNDSAWAGPATLVYGIAVLAAATLGADGARSRVAEQSFGWRQPVAALIALACAVGPLVLAAGWMIRGAHGPVERRDPVQVPAFVAEESGTRDQARTLVLDSDSTARVGYVLVRGSGVRMGDSEIVDGRNTGLDKVVANLVAGSGADQADQLGGFAVRYVLVHQGAPREVTRVLDATPGLSRLSQQAGGALWRVDRQVARASIVPAGDGEPEPVAAGPVEIHTKIPAGAEGRVLRLADAAAEGWTATLDGKPLTRTTVDGWAQGFELPSTGGTLAVSYEDPITHTAWLWAQGLLAVVLVVMALPGRRRDIDDDLPEEPSVPAEALAGEGRRARRLRAQAEAEAEAAEEPTSPEPDLPTPDFPTEPPPVPQQPDYGSWDGTYAADEYQQQYTPDPYAYQQQPDQYDPYTYQYDQTYSQSGGYDPNYTQGYDTPYDPNGERPEGGQQ
;
A
#
# COMPACT_ATOMS: atom_id res chain seq x y z
N MET A 1 -6.37 53.69 26.77
CA MET A 1 -6.29 54.03 28.20
C MET A 1 -5.67 52.85 28.92
N SER A 2 -4.81 53.08 29.91
CA SER A 2 -4.15 52.03 30.69
C SER A 2 -5.00 51.66 31.91
N VAL A 3 -5.50 50.44 31.94
CA VAL A 3 -6.17 49.79 33.08
C VAL A 3 -5.68 48.33 33.10
N HIS A 4 -5.81 47.62 34.21
CA HIS A 4 -5.42 46.20 34.39
C HIS A 4 -3.92 45.91 34.55
N SER A 5 -3.24 46.69 35.40
CA SER A 5 -2.08 46.19 36.15
C SER A 5 -2.53 45.19 37.23
N HIS A 6 -2.86 43.96 36.82
CA HIS A 6 -3.27 42.90 37.74
C HIS A 6 -2.06 42.23 38.41
N THR A 7 -1.76 42.60 39.65
CA THR A 7 -0.87 41.84 40.55
C THR A 7 -1.56 40.57 41.07
N ALA A 8 -2.00 39.71 40.15
CA ALA A 8 -2.88 38.56 40.40
C ALA A 8 -2.11 37.28 40.78
N ALA A 9 -1.34 37.33 41.87
CA ALA A 9 -0.72 36.14 42.49
C ALA A 9 -0.78 36.12 44.03
N ARG A 10 -1.25 37.20 44.66
CA ARG A 10 -1.60 37.25 46.10
C ARG A 10 -3.10 37.42 46.25
N GLN A 11 -3.84 36.36 45.94
CA GLN A 11 -5.24 36.22 46.32
C GLN A 11 -5.37 36.03 47.84
N ASP A 12 -6.60 36.18 48.35
CA ASP A 12 -6.86 36.31 49.78
C ASP A 12 -6.76 34.96 50.52
N LEU A 13 -5.55 34.64 51.00
CA LEU A 13 -5.21 33.40 51.71
C LEU A 13 -6.02 33.16 53.01
N ALA A 14 -6.89 34.09 53.41
CA ALA A 14 -7.82 33.92 54.52
C ALA A 14 -9.12 33.17 54.14
N ALA A 15 -9.47 33.08 52.85
CA ALA A 15 -10.69 32.43 52.39
C ALA A 15 -10.47 30.95 52.03
N ALA A 16 -11.39 30.07 52.45
CA ALA A 16 -11.37 28.67 52.06
C ALA A 16 -11.79 28.50 50.58
N PRO A 17 -10.96 27.89 49.71
CA PRO A 17 -11.33 27.57 48.34
C PRO A 17 -12.17 26.29 48.29
N GLU A 18 -12.74 25.98 47.12
CA GLU A 18 -13.34 24.66 46.86
C GLU A 18 -12.28 23.55 46.99
N PHE A 19 -12.68 22.39 47.52
CA PHE A 19 -11.77 21.31 47.96
C PHE A 19 -10.60 21.85 48.82
N PRO A 20 -10.89 22.45 49.99
CA PRO A 20 -9.90 23.23 50.76
C PRO A 20 -8.75 22.37 51.29
N ARG A 21 -8.97 21.06 51.49
CA ARG A 21 -7.96 20.08 51.89
C ARG A 21 -6.81 19.93 50.87
N HIS A 22 -7.06 20.20 49.60
CA HIS A 22 -6.09 19.98 48.53
C HIS A 22 -5.27 21.25 48.28
N VAL A 23 -3.98 21.21 48.65
CA VAL A 23 -3.05 22.32 48.47
C VAL A 23 -2.34 22.14 47.13
N VAL A 24 -2.58 23.03 46.18
CA VAL A 24 -2.11 22.89 44.79
C VAL A 24 -1.03 23.92 44.46
N THR A 25 0.11 23.43 43.96
CA THR A 25 1.17 24.22 43.34
C THR A 25 1.15 24.01 41.83
N ALA A 26 0.91 25.06 41.05
CA ALA A 26 1.08 25.03 39.60
C ALA A 26 2.56 25.13 39.20
N VAL A 27 2.98 24.34 38.21
CA VAL A 27 4.32 24.34 37.63
C VAL A 27 4.21 24.53 36.11
N LEU A 28 4.55 25.72 35.62
CA LEU A 28 4.49 26.07 34.20
C LEU A 28 5.89 26.04 33.57
N VAL A 29 6.12 25.18 32.57
CA VAL A 29 7.40 25.08 31.86
C VAL A 29 7.28 25.66 30.45
N SER A 30 8.21 26.54 30.06
CA SER A 30 8.20 27.23 28.76
C SER A 30 9.50 27.06 27.95
N HIS A 31 9.37 27.06 26.62
CA HIS A 31 10.46 26.94 25.64
C HIS A 31 10.02 27.42 24.24
N ASP A 32 10.24 28.68 23.88
CA ASP A 32 9.74 29.26 22.61
C ASP A 32 8.21 29.05 22.44
N GLY A 33 7.43 29.58 23.37
CA GLY A 33 5.98 29.42 23.48
C GLY A 33 5.14 30.70 23.44
N GLY A 34 5.73 31.86 23.14
CA GLY A 34 5.06 33.17 23.23
C GLY A 34 3.78 33.31 22.38
N ARG A 35 3.61 32.45 21.36
CA ARG A 35 2.36 32.33 20.58
C ARG A 35 1.18 31.78 21.37
N TRP A 36 1.42 30.85 22.30
CA TRP A 36 0.39 30.11 23.02
C TRP A 36 0.27 30.55 24.48
N LEU A 37 1.39 30.98 25.07
CA LEU A 37 1.50 31.35 26.48
C LEU A 37 0.47 32.37 26.99
N PRO A 38 0.01 33.38 26.23
CA PRO A 38 -1.03 34.30 26.71
C PRO A 38 -2.36 33.59 27.05
N ASP A 39 -2.76 32.62 26.24
CA ASP A 39 -3.95 31.77 26.48
C ASP A 39 -3.74 30.83 27.67
N VAL A 40 -2.51 30.32 27.85
CA VAL A 40 -2.13 29.45 28.99
C VAL A 40 -2.16 30.21 30.31
N LEU A 41 -1.56 31.40 30.35
CA LEU A 41 -1.55 32.26 31.53
C LEU A 41 -2.94 32.78 31.87
N ALA A 42 -3.75 33.12 30.87
CA ALA A 42 -5.16 33.47 31.08
C ALA A 42 -5.96 32.30 31.67
N GLY A 43 -5.74 31.06 31.19
CA GLY A 43 -6.37 29.86 31.75
C GLY A 43 -5.93 29.57 33.18
N LEU A 44 -4.63 29.66 33.49
CA LEU A 44 -4.07 29.41 34.82
C LEU A 44 -4.52 30.46 35.86
N LEU A 45 -4.43 31.75 35.52
CA LEU A 45 -4.82 32.84 36.42
C LEU A 45 -6.34 33.04 36.50
N GLY A 46 -7.08 32.51 35.52
CA GLY A 46 -8.54 32.56 35.43
C GLY A 46 -9.27 31.33 35.98
N GLN A 47 -8.60 30.44 36.71
CA GLN A 47 -9.28 29.29 37.34
C GLN A 47 -10.31 29.74 38.39
N GLU A 48 -11.52 29.19 38.33
CA GLU A 48 -12.58 29.42 39.33
C GLU A 48 -12.16 28.91 40.71
N ARG A 49 -11.41 27.79 40.72
CA ARG A 49 -10.69 27.28 41.88
C ARG A 49 -9.21 27.66 41.77
N PRO A 50 -8.73 28.72 42.44
CA PRO A 50 -7.34 29.17 42.33
C PRO A 50 -6.34 28.18 42.95
N VAL A 51 -5.08 28.25 42.50
CA VAL A 51 -3.94 27.53 43.09
C VAL A 51 -3.37 28.27 44.29
N GLN A 52 -2.80 27.55 45.26
CA GLN A 52 -2.17 28.14 46.44
C GLN A 52 -0.77 28.70 46.12
N PHE A 53 -0.09 28.15 45.11
CA PHE A 53 1.19 28.66 44.61
C PHE A 53 1.31 28.41 43.09
N ALA A 54 2.11 29.23 42.41
CA ALA A 54 2.44 29.06 40.99
C ALA A 54 3.92 29.39 40.76
N VAL A 55 4.64 28.50 40.08
CA VAL A 55 6.07 28.65 39.75
C VAL A 55 6.29 28.39 38.25
N GLY A 56 7.12 29.23 37.63
CA GLY A 56 7.51 29.12 36.24
C GLY A 56 8.93 28.58 36.07
N ALA A 57 9.19 27.91 34.95
CA ALA A 57 10.54 27.71 34.43
C ALA A 57 10.61 28.05 32.93
N ASP A 58 11.34 29.11 32.60
CA ASP A 58 11.76 29.34 31.21
C ASP A 58 13.01 28.50 30.94
N THR A 59 12.95 27.63 29.93
CA THR A 59 14.09 26.79 29.53
C THR A 59 14.87 27.42 28.38
N GLY A 60 15.27 28.69 28.54
CA GLY A 60 16.15 29.41 27.63
C GLY A 60 15.49 29.77 26.30
N SER A 61 14.28 30.35 26.38
CA SER A 61 13.55 30.78 25.18
C SER A 61 14.28 31.89 24.42
N ALA A 62 14.02 31.97 23.12
CA ALA A 62 14.55 32.98 22.21
C ALA A 62 13.48 33.97 21.69
N ASP A 63 12.23 33.79 22.12
CA ASP A 63 11.09 34.68 21.89
C ASP A 63 10.68 35.39 23.20
N ASP A 64 9.51 36.03 23.20
CA ASP A 64 8.96 36.75 24.35
C ASP A 64 8.54 35.86 25.54
N SER A 65 8.67 34.52 25.49
CA SER A 65 8.15 33.62 26.54
C SER A 65 8.69 33.94 27.92
N ALA A 66 10.00 34.13 28.05
CA ALA A 66 10.64 34.44 29.33
C ALA A 66 10.05 35.70 29.97
N ARG A 67 9.83 36.75 29.16
CA ARG A 67 9.20 37.99 29.59
C ARG A 67 7.75 37.77 30.01
N LEU A 68 6.96 37.06 29.21
CA LEU A 68 5.54 36.83 29.49
C LEU A 68 5.29 35.95 30.74
N VAL A 69 6.15 34.96 31.03
CA VAL A 69 6.06 34.20 32.31
C VAL A 69 6.42 35.10 33.49
N THR A 70 7.51 35.87 33.41
CA THR A 70 7.96 36.77 34.48
C THR A 70 6.98 37.93 34.74
N ASP A 71 6.41 38.53 33.69
CA ASP A 71 5.38 39.58 33.78
C ASP A 71 4.10 39.09 34.50
N ALA A 72 3.81 37.78 34.43
CA ALA A 72 2.57 37.18 34.97
C ALA A 72 2.74 36.53 36.36
N LEU A 73 3.84 35.84 36.62
CA LEU A 73 4.09 35.14 37.90
C LEU A 73 5.00 35.92 38.87
N GLY A 74 5.75 36.91 38.38
CA GLY A 74 6.75 37.67 39.12
C GLY A 74 8.12 36.99 39.16
N ASP A 75 9.18 37.81 39.13
CA ASP A 75 10.59 37.40 38.99
C ASP A 75 11.03 36.37 40.05
N ASP A 76 10.63 36.55 41.31
CA ASP A 76 10.91 35.62 42.42
C ASP A 76 10.35 34.20 42.20
N ASN A 77 9.35 34.03 41.32
CA ASN A 77 8.65 32.78 41.04
C ASN A 77 9.04 32.14 39.69
N VAL A 78 10.05 32.65 38.98
CA VAL A 78 10.42 32.17 37.63
C VAL A 78 11.88 31.74 37.54
N LEU A 79 12.11 30.46 37.24
CA LEU A 79 13.45 29.90 37.07
C LEU A 79 13.90 30.02 35.60
N HIS A 80 14.91 30.85 35.33
CA HIS A 80 15.57 30.91 34.03
C HIS A 80 16.65 29.82 33.90
N LEU A 81 16.33 28.75 33.16
CA LEU A 81 17.13 27.55 33.01
C LEU A 81 17.81 27.50 31.62
N ALA A 82 18.83 26.65 31.48
CA ALA A 82 19.57 26.54 30.21
C ALA A 82 18.71 25.91 29.10
N ARG A 83 18.92 26.34 27.83
CA ARG A 83 18.20 25.87 26.63
C ARG A 83 18.29 24.36 26.29
N ARG A 84 18.96 23.56 27.13
CA ARG A 84 19.03 22.09 27.00
C ARG A 84 18.33 21.34 28.13
N THR A 85 17.78 22.04 29.12
CA THR A 85 16.97 21.44 30.18
C THR A 85 15.76 20.75 29.56
N GLY A 86 15.52 19.49 29.95
CA GLY A 86 14.32 18.76 29.54
C GLY A 86 13.11 19.12 30.40
N PHE A 87 11.89 18.89 29.91
CA PHE A 87 10.65 19.22 30.62
C PHE A 87 10.65 18.68 32.06
N GLY A 88 10.85 17.38 32.22
CA GLY A 88 10.90 16.74 33.54
C GLY A 88 12.02 17.24 34.47
N GLN A 89 13.12 17.78 33.92
CA GLN A 89 14.17 18.42 34.72
C GLN A 89 13.75 19.82 35.17
N ALA A 90 13.08 20.60 34.31
CA ALA A 90 12.54 21.91 34.69
C ALA A 90 11.50 21.79 35.82
N VAL A 91 10.61 20.79 35.74
CA VAL A 91 9.67 20.44 36.83
C VAL A 91 10.43 20.06 38.11
N GLU A 92 11.51 19.28 38.01
CA GLU A 92 12.32 18.88 39.18
C GLU A 92 12.97 20.08 39.88
N GLU A 93 13.45 21.08 39.13
CA GLU A 93 14.00 22.32 39.71
C GLU A 93 12.88 23.20 40.32
N CYS A 94 11.72 23.35 39.65
CA CYS A 94 10.57 24.08 40.17
C CYS A 94 10.02 23.49 41.47
N HIS A 95 9.81 22.17 41.53
CA HIS A 95 9.33 21.47 42.73
C HIS A 95 10.30 21.61 43.91
N ARG A 96 11.61 21.65 43.63
CA ARG A 96 12.65 21.86 44.65
C ARG A 96 12.73 23.30 45.16
N GLY A 97 12.31 24.28 44.36
CA GLY A 97 12.21 25.70 44.74
C GLY A 97 10.87 26.07 45.38
N ALA A 98 9.77 25.37 45.04
CA ALA A 98 8.44 25.70 45.51
C ALA A 98 8.24 25.41 47.02
N PRO A 99 7.63 26.33 47.78
CA PRO A 99 7.37 26.14 49.21
C PRO A 99 6.45 24.93 49.45
N HIS A 100 6.56 24.34 50.64
CA HIS A 100 5.61 23.34 51.13
C HIS A 100 4.63 24.03 52.07
N LEU A 101 3.54 24.59 51.51
CA LEU A 101 2.59 25.42 52.26
C LEU A 101 1.86 24.58 53.32
N THR A 102 1.98 25.03 54.57
CA THR A 102 1.46 24.38 55.78
C THR A 102 0.16 25.02 56.26
N PRO A 103 -0.53 24.44 57.24
CA PRO A 103 -1.64 25.11 57.93
C PRO A 103 -1.25 26.41 58.68
N ASP A 104 0.05 26.73 58.85
CA ASP A 104 0.49 28.05 59.34
C ASP A 104 0.56 29.10 58.21
N ASP A 105 0.82 28.68 56.97
CA ASP A 105 0.81 29.54 55.78
C ASP A 105 -0.60 29.75 55.20
N LEU A 106 -1.52 28.82 55.50
CA LEU A 106 -2.88 28.75 54.96
C LEU A 106 -3.93 28.72 56.10
N PRO A 107 -4.29 29.89 56.69
CA PRO A 107 -5.14 29.97 57.87
C PRO A 107 -6.50 29.27 57.76
N TYR A 108 -7.07 29.17 56.55
CA TYR A 108 -8.35 28.48 56.31
C TYR A 108 -8.29 26.96 56.55
N LEU A 109 -7.10 26.35 56.60
CA LEU A 109 -6.95 24.94 56.95
C LEU A 109 -7.13 24.70 58.46
N LYS A 110 -6.89 25.73 59.29
CA LYS A 110 -7.00 25.65 60.75
C LYS A 110 -8.38 26.05 61.23
N ARG A 111 -8.74 25.51 62.40
CA ARG A 111 -9.93 25.93 63.14
C ARG A 111 -9.90 27.45 63.41
N PRO A 112 -10.97 28.20 63.09
CA PRO A 112 -11.09 29.61 63.44
C PRO A 112 -10.90 29.86 64.93
N SER A 113 -10.41 31.05 65.29
CA SER A 113 -10.37 31.46 66.70
C SER A 113 -11.78 31.60 67.25
N GLY A 114 -12.03 31.01 68.42
CA GLY A 114 -13.32 31.13 69.13
C GLY A 114 -13.67 32.56 69.53
N TRP A 115 -12.72 33.49 69.45
CA TRP A 115 -12.94 34.93 69.46
C TRP A 115 -12.86 35.50 68.04
N ASP A 116 -13.89 36.21 67.61
CA ASP A 116 -13.90 36.98 66.37
C ASP A 116 -13.43 38.43 66.63
N PRO A 117 -12.26 38.87 66.11
CA PRO A 117 -11.74 40.20 66.37
C PRO A 117 -12.48 41.33 65.63
N VAL A 118 -13.27 41.00 64.60
CA VAL A 118 -14.00 41.96 63.77
C VAL A 118 -15.37 42.25 64.38
N THR A 119 -16.15 41.23 64.70
CA THR A 119 -17.46 41.38 65.37
C THR A 119 -17.34 41.60 66.87
N ARG A 120 -16.19 41.23 67.47
CA ARG A 120 -15.94 41.21 68.92
C ARG A 120 -16.92 40.31 69.69
N SER A 121 -17.28 39.19 69.07
CA SER A 121 -18.12 38.14 69.66
C SER A 121 -17.35 36.84 69.85
N TRP A 122 -17.79 36.02 70.80
CA TRP A 122 -17.38 34.62 70.86
C TRP A 122 -18.18 33.79 69.84
N ARG A 123 -17.53 32.78 69.27
CA ARG A 123 -18.05 31.78 68.34
C ARG A 123 -18.00 30.42 69.06
N ASP A 124 -19.08 30.07 69.73
CA ASP A 124 -19.19 28.80 70.46
C ASP A 124 -19.16 27.60 69.50
N ASP A 125 -19.69 27.78 68.27
CA ASP A 125 -19.63 26.84 67.15
C ASP A 125 -18.19 26.47 66.74
N ALA A 126 -17.23 27.38 66.92
CA ALA A 126 -15.83 27.10 66.67
C ALA A 126 -15.22 26.15 67.72
N TYR A 127 -15.83 25.98 68.92
CA TYR A 127 -15.26 25.12 69.96
C TYR A 127 -15.43 23.62 69.70
N ASP A 128 -16.48 23.21 68.99
CA ASP A 128 -16.75 21.81 68.65
C ASP A 128 -16.05 21.34 67.37
N MET A 129 -15.43 22.25 66.60
CA MET A 129 -14.65 21.90 65.41
C MET A 129 -13.29 21.26 65.78
N PRO A 130 -12.79 20.29 64.97
CA PRO A 130 -11.43 19.77 65.11
C PRO A 130 -10.38 20.82 64.67
N GLU A 131 -9.11 20.61 65.03
CA GLU A 131 -8.02 21.57 64.75
C GLU A 131 -7.80 21.82 63.25
N LEU A 132 -8.02 20.80 62.42
CA LEU A 132 -8.09 20.90 60.96
C LEU A 132 -9.51 20.51 60.50
N PRO A 133 -10.44 21.47 60.30
CA PRO A 133 -11.83 21.22 59.88
C PRO A 133 -11.96 20.46 58.55
N HIS A 134 -10.91 20.47 57.73
CA HIS A 134 -10.86 19.84 56.41
C HIS A 134 -9.92 18.61 56.37
N GLY A 135 -9.47 18.11 57.53
CA GLY A 135 -8.50 17.02 57.63
C GLY A 135 -7.07 17.43 57.26
N GLU A 136 -6.17 16.46 57.19
CA GLU A 136 -4.77 16.72 56.83
C GLU A 136 -4.62 17.17 55.36
N PRO A 137 -3.84 18.23 55.08
CA PRO A 137 -3.73 18.80 53.75
C PRO A 137 -2.93 17.92 52.80
N VAL A 138 -3.51 17.59 51.66
CA VAL A 138 -2.85 16.78 50.61
C VAL A 138 -2.20 17.74 49.61
N GLN A 139 -0.89 17.59 49.40
CA GLN A 139 -0.09 18.44 48.52
C GLN A 139 -0.10 17.89 47.08
N TRP A 140 -0.39 18.75 46.11
CA TRP A 140 -0.46 18.42 44.69
C TRP A 140 0.41 19.36 43.85
N LEU A 141 1.05 18.80 42.82
CA LEU A 141 1.68 19.53 41.73
C LEU A 141 0.75 19.49 40.51
N TRP A 142 0.43 20.65 39.95
CA TRP A 142 -0.32 20.76 38.69
C TRP A 142 0.61 21.21 37.57
N LEU A 143 0.94 20.30 36.66
CA LEU A 143 1.94 20.50 35.62
C LEU A 143 1.31 21.09 34.35
N LEU A 144 1.87 22.19 33.85
CA LEU A 144 1.42 22.88 32.65
C LEU A 144 2.56 23.08 31.66
N HIS A 145 2.23 22.91 30.38
CA HIS A 145 3.08 23.27 29.23
C HIS A 145 2.71 24.68 28.78
N ASP A 146 3.67 25.39 28.20
CA ASP A 146 3.45 26.68 27.55
C ASP A 146 2.53 26.65 26.32
N ASP A 147 2.15 25.46 25.85
CA ASP A 147 1.17 25.24 24.78
C ASP A 147 -0.05 24.40 25.21
N CYS A 148 -0.39 24.39 26.51
CA CYS A 148 -1.67 23.85 27.00
C CYS A 148 -2.47 24.85 27.87
N ALA A 149 -3.64 25.28 27.40
CA ALA A 149 -4.49 26.26 28.06
C ALA A 149 -5.70 25.57 28.74
N PRO A 150 -5.80 25.59 30.08
CA PRO A 150 -6.95 25.04 30.80
C PRO A 150 -8.18 25.94 30.64
N GLU A 151 -9.37 25.34 30.62
CA GLU A 151 -10.64 26.07 30.79
C GLU A 151 -10.86 26.39 32.29
N PRO A 152 -11.71 27.38 32.66
CA PRO A 152 -11.75 27.96 34.01
C PRO A 152 -12.06 27.00 35.16
N ASP A 153 -12.83 25.94 34.91
CA ASP A 153 -13.22 24.95 35.91
C ASP A 153 -12.26 23.75 36.00
N ALA A 154 -11.25 23.67 35.12
CA ALA A 154 -10.45 22.45 34.93
C ALA A 154 -9.78 21.93 36.22
N LEU A 155 -9.26 22.81 37.08
CA LEU A 155 -8.69 22.39 38.36
C LEU A 155 -9.77 21.95 39.38
N ALA A 156 -10.95 22.57 39.37
CA ALA A 156 -12.07 22.13 40.21
C ALA A 156 -12.51 20.71 39.82
N GLN A 157 -12.67 20.44 38.52
CA GLN A 157 -13.03 19.12 38.00
C GLN A 157 -11.96 18.05 38.27
N LEU A 158 -10.67 18.40 38.21
CA LEU A 158 -9.57 17.50 38.59
C LEU A 158 -9.63 17.11 40.07
N LEU A 159 -9.92 18.08 40.95
CA LEU A 159 -10.03 17.85 42.40
C LEU A 159 -11.33 17.14 42.80
N ALA A 160 -12.44 17.40 42.11
CA ALA A 160 -13.71 16.70 42.34
C ALA A 160 -13.61 15.19 42.10
N VAL A 161 -12.80 14.76 41.12
CA VAL A 161 -12.51 13.32 40.88
C VAL A 161 -11.66 12.71 42.00
N VAL A 162 -10.74 13.49 42.59
CA VAL A 162 -9.94 13.05 43.75
C VAL A 162 -10.81 12.90 44.99
N GLU A 163 -11.59 13.92 45.34
CA GLU A 163 -12.39 13.93 46.57
C GLU A 163 -13.50 12.85 46.51
N ASN A 164 -14.15 12.64 45.36
CA ASN A 164 -15.13 11.57 45.16
C ASN A 164 -14.53 10.16 45.37
N GLU A 165 -13.34 9.88 44.82
CA GLU A 165 -12.66 8.60 45.07
C GLU A 165 -12.21 8.45 46.54
N TYR A 166 -11.84 9.55 47.21
CA TYR A 166 -11.55 9.57 48.64
C TYR A 166 -12.79 9.34 49.51
N GLU A 167 -13.94 9.95 49.19
CA GLU A 167 -15.25 9.69 49.83
C GLU A 167 -15.70 8.23 49.65
N LEU A 168 -15.37 7.62 48.51
CA LEU A 168 -15.53 6.17 48.25
C LEU A 168 -14.49 5.29 49.00
N GLY A 169 -13.67 5.88 49.87
CA GLY A 169 -12.71 5.18 50.73
C GLY A 169 -11.43 4.74 50.02
N ARG A 170 -10.99 5.45 48.97
CA ARG A 170 -9.82 5.09 48.15
C ARG A 170 -8.81 6.23 48.09
N ASP A 171 -7.72 6.09 48.83
CA ASP A 171 -6.62 7.05 48.94
C ASP A 171 -5.44 6.77 47.99
N ASP A 172 -5.57 5.76 47.13
CA ASP A 172 -4.56 5.28 46.17
C ASP A 172 -4.49 6.08 44.86
N VAL A 173 -5.32 7.12 44.69
CA VAL A 173 -5.26 8.02 43.53
C VAL A 173 -4.05 8.94 43.65
N ALA A 174 -3.03 8.72 42.83
CA ALA A 174 -1.81 9.55 42.81
C ALA A 174 -1.76 10.55 41.66
N VAL A 175 -2.41 10.25 40.53
CA VAL A 175 -2.37 11.08 39.33
C VAL A 175 -3.77 11.17 38.71
N VAL A 176 -4.21 12.40 38.42
CA VAL A 176 -5.40 12.68 37.62
C VAL A 176 -5.00 13.60 36.48
N GLY A 177 -5.61 13.43 35.30
CA GLY A 177 -5.36 14.32 34.17
C GLY A 177 -6.60 14.60 33.33
N PRO A 178 -6.60 15.72 32.60
CA PRO A 178 -7.77 16.24 31.88
C PRO A 178 -8.03 15.53 30.55
N LYS A 179 -9.21 15.81 29.99
CA LYS A 179 -9.54 15.64 28.58
C LYS A 179 -8.80 16.70 27.75
N LEU A 180 -7.95 16.25 26.81
CA LEU A 180 -7.23 17.15 25.90
C LEU A 180 -8.00 17.37 24.60
N ARG A 181 -8.28 18.63 24.27
CA ARG A 181 -8.92 19.07 23.02
C ARG A 181 -7.97 19.88 22.13
N GLY A 182 -8.29 19.96 20.84
CA GLY A 182 -7.53 20.70 19.85
C GLY A 182 -7.45 22.19 20.13
N TRP A 183 -6.29 22.80 19.87
CA TRP A 183 -6.09 24.24 20.04
C TRP A 183 -6.97 25.09 19.10
N TYR A 184 -7.05 24.69 17.82
CA TYR A 184 -7.84 25.40 16.80
C TYR A 184 -9.27 24.84 16.71
N ASP A 185 -9.43 23.53 16.50
CA ASP A 185 -10.73 22.86 16.64
C ASP A 185 -10.97 22.47 18.11
N ARG A 186 -11.72 23.32 18.82
CA ARG A 186 -12.13 23.11 20.22
C ARG A 186 -13.03 21.89 20.45
N ARG A 187 -13.50 21.20 19.41
CA ARG A 187 -14.25 19.93 19.51
C ARG A 187 -13.44 18.70 19.12
N GLN A 188 -12.30 18.85 18.46
CA GLN A 188 -11.40 17.73 18.18
C GLN A 188 -10.83 17.17 19.49
N LEU A 189 -11.06 15.89 19.77
CA LEU A 189 -10.37 15.18 20.85
C LEU A 189 -8.93 14.88 20.44
N LEU A 190 -7.99 15.15 21.33
CA LEU A 190 -6.58 14.74 21.19
C LEU A 190 -6.29 13.52 22.04
N GLU A 191 -6.56 13.58 23.35
CA GLU A 191 -6.31 12.51 24.32
C GLU A 191 -7.39 12.48 25.42
N VAL A 192 -7.84 11.28 25.83
CA VAL A 192 -8.73 11.09 26.99
C VAL A 192 -8.17 9.96 27.85
N GLY A 193 -6.98 10.23 28.39
CA GLY A 193 -6.03 9.22 28.83
C GLY A 193 -5.25 8.59 27.67
N VAL A 194 -4.12 7.96 28.01
CA VAL A 194 -3.11 7.45 27.07
C VAL A 194 -2.59 6.08 27.52
N SER A 195 -2.23 5.26 26.53
CA SER A 195 -1.52 4.00 26.71
C SER A 195 -0.38 3.85 25.69
N ILE A 196 0.38 2.76 25.77
CA ILE A 196 1.46 2.42 24.86
C ILE A 196 1.18 1.10 24.14
N ALA A 197 1.18 1.15 22.81
CA ALA A 197 1.02 -0.04 21.99
C ALA A 197 2.23 -0.99 22.12
N ASN A 198 2.01 -2.26 21.81
CA ASN A 198 3.07 -3.28 21.77
C ASN A 198 4.26 -2.93 20.82
N SER A 199 4.07 -2.02 19.87
CA SER A 199 5.12 -1.48 18.97
C SER A 199 5.84 -0.23 19.50
N GLY A 200 5.47 0.28 20.68
CA GLY A 200 5.94 1.54 21.26
C GLY A 200 5.14 2.78 20.87
N ARG A 201 4.22 2.68 19.88
CA ARG A 201 3.37 3.81 19.45
C ARG A 201 2.47 4.30 20.60
N ARG A 202 2.41 5.63 20.82
CA ARG A 202 1.42 6.28 21.70
C ARG A 202 0.00 5.90 21.26
N TRP A 203 -0.88 5.61 22.22
CA TRP A 203 -2.21 5.08 21.96
C TRP A 203 -3.24 5.81 22.82
N THR A 204 -3.98 6.74 22.22
CA THR A 204 -5.06 7.51 22.87
C THR A 204 -6.41 6.77 22.85
N GLY A 205 -6.52 5.68 22.08
CA GLY A 205 -7.77 4.94 21.85
C GLY A 205 -8.68 5.55 20.77
N LEU A 206 -8.54 6.85 20.51
CA LEU A 206 -9.37 7.66 19.61
C LEU A 206 -9.13 7.41 18.12
N ASP A 207 -10.14 7.75 17.31
CA ASP A 207 -10.08 7.79 15.85
C ASP A 207 -9.50 9.14 15.31
N ARG A 208 -9.11 9.18 14.02
CA ARG A 208 -8.47 10.38 13.44
C ARG A 208 -9.47 11.53 13.28
N ARG A 209 -9.23 12.64 13.99
CA ARG A 209 -10.15 13.78 14.14
C ARG A 209 -11.50 13.36 14.72
N GLU A 210 -11.48 12.46 15.71
CA GLU A 210 -12.66 12.20 16.52
C GLU A 210 -13.15 13.49 17.19
N GLN A 211 -14.45 13.74 17.09
CA GLN A 211 -15.11 14.95 17.60
C GLN A 211 -15.76 14.62 18.94
N ASP A 212 -15.62 15.52 19.91
CA ASP A 212 -16.23 15.40 21.22
C ASP A 212 -17.75 15.61 21.12
N GLN A 213 -18.47 14.56 21.50
CA GLN A 213 -19.92 14.44 21.58
C GLN A 213 -20.34 13.82 22.92
N GLY A 214 -19.46 13.87 23.93
CA GLY A 214 -19.65 13.26 25.24
C GLY A 214 -19.31 11.76 25.33
N GLN A 215 -18.75 11.17 24.27
CA GLN A 215 -18.57 9.71 24.16
C GLN A 215 -17.38 9.12 24.96
N HIS A 216 -16.66 9.94 25.73
CA HIS A 216 -15.63 9.48 26.68
C HIS A 216 -15.80 10.12 28.07
N ASP A 217 -17.03 10.52 28.42
CA ASP A 217 -17.31 11.37 29.59
C ASP A 217 -17.51 10.52 30.85
N HIS A 218 -16.56 9.61 31.07
CA HIS A 218 -16.53 8.65 32.17
C HIS A 218 -15.16 8.64 32.83
N VAL A 219 -15.12 8.92 34.14
CA VAL A 219 -13.93 8.73 34.97
C VAL A 219 -13.51 7.26 34.90
N ARG A 220 -12.26 7.00 34.52
CA ARG A 220 -11.74 5.63 34.35
C ARG A 220 -10.24 5.56 34.64
N PRO A 221 -9.73 4.40 35.10
CA PRO A 221 -8.29 4.16 35.18
C PRO A 221 -7.67 4.07 33.78
N VAL A 222 -6.49 4.68 33.61
CA VAL A 222 -5.74 4.74 32.36
C VAL A 222 -4.26 4.49 32.63
N LEU A 223 -3.48 3.99 31.65
CA LEU A 223 -2.04 3.75 31.87
C LEU A 223 -1.28 5.04 32.16
N SER A 224 -1.68 6.14 31.51
CA SER A 224 -1.08 7.47 31.62
C SER A 224 -2.10 8.55 31.32
N VAL A 225 -1.85 9.73 31.85
CA VAL A 225 -2.35 11.00 31.29
C VAL A 225 -1.16 11.78 30.69
N SER A 226 -1.42 12.82 29.91
CA SER A 226 -0.35 13.71 29.43
C SER A 226 0.18 14.57 30.57
N THR A 227 1.44 15.02 30.49
CA THR A 227 1.98 16.06 31.39
C THR A 227 1.40 17.45 31.14
N ALA A 228 0.69 17.66 30.02
CA ALA A 228 -0.11 18.85 29.76
C ALA A 228 -1.38 18.85 30.64
N GLY A 229 -1.34 19.52 31.79
CA GLY A 229 -2.45 19.60 32.75
C GLY A 229 -2.48 18.48 33.81
N MET A 230 -1.41 17.71 33.95
CA MET A 230 -1.33 16.60 34.92
C MET A 230 -1.39 17.12 36.36
N LEU A 231 -2.34 16.61 37.16
CA LEU A 231 -2.36 16.80 38.61
C LEU A 231 -1.76 15.55 39.27
N ILE A 232 -0.67 15.70 40.04
CA ILE A 232 0.04 14.60 40.69
C ILE A 232 0.32 14.91 42.16
N ARG A 233 0.13 13.91 43.03
CA ARG A 233 0.46 13.96 44.46
C ARG A 233 1.95 14.24 44.67
N ARG A 234 2.27 15.25 45.47
CA ARG A 234 3.66 15.70 45.69
C ARG A 234 4.49 14.65 46.40
N ASP A 235 3.91 13.99 47.41
CA ASP A 235 4.51 12.87 48.14
C ASP A 235 4.82 11.68 47.22
N VAL A 236 3.89 11.32 46.32
CA VAL A 236 4.12 10.24 45.35
C VAL A 236 5.12 10.65 44.25
N PHE A 237 5.16 11.92 43.84
CA PHE A 237 6.18 12.41 42.91
C PHE A 237 7.60 12.28 43.51
N ASP A 238 7.76 12.59 44.81
CA ASP A 238 9.01 12.40 45.53
C ASP A 238 9.36 10.92 45.74
N GLU A 239 8.40 10.06 46.12
CA GLU A 239 8.61 8.61 46.27
C GLU A 239 9.10 7.96 44.97
N LEU A 240 8.47 8.29 43.84
CA LEU A 240 8.82 7.76 42.52
C LEU A 240 10.13 8.33 41.97
N GLY A 241 10.73 9.34 42.62
CA GLY A 241 11.95 10.02 42.17
C GLY A 241 11.75 10.90 40.95
N GLY A 242 10.55 11.47 40.77
CA GLY A 242 10.22 12.38 39.67
C GLY A 242 10.29 11.76 38.27
N PHE A 243 10.68 12.55 37.27
CA PHE A 243 10.80 12.09 35.87
C PHE A 243 12.14 11.40 35.58
N ASP A 244 12.13 10.35 34.76
CA ASP A 244 13.37 9.69 34.34
C ASP A 244 14.20 10.62 33.45
N ARG A 245 15.39 11.01 33.91
CA ARG A 245 16.33 11.92 33.22
C ARG A 245 16.89 11.37 31.88
N HIS A 246 16.50 10.17 31.44
CA HIS A 246 16.72 9.65 30.09
C HIS A 246 15.55 9.90 29.12
N LEU A 247 14.43 10.46 29.59
CA LEU A 247 13.26 10.87 28.83
C LEU A 247 13.05 12.40 28.95
N PRO A 248 13.80 13.23 28.21
CA PRO A 248 13.85 14.69 28.46
C PRO A 248 12.68 15.50 27.87
N LEU A 249 11.69 14.88 27.22
CA LEU A 249 10.55 15.59 26.57
C LEU A 249 9.38 14.67 26.13
N MET A 250 9.60 13.37 25.96
CA MET A 250 8.60 12.47 25.38
C MET A 250 8.63 11.09 26.05
N ARG A 251 7.42 10.60 26.41
CA ARG A 251 7.15 9.33 27.11
C ARG A 251 7.60 9.28 28.58
N ASP A 252 8.16 10.38 29.06
CA ASP A 252 8.28 10.75 30.47
C ASP A 252 6.92 10.68 31.20
N ASP A 253 5.84 11.09 30.54
CA ASP A 253 4.47 10.95 31.01
C ASP A 253 4.07 9.48 31.24
N VAL A 254 4.15 8.66 30.19
CA VAL A 254 3.83 7.22 30.23
C VAL A 254 4.74 6.47 31.20
N ASP A 255 5.99 6.89 31.33
CA ASP A 255 6.95 6.25 32.22
C ASP A 255 6.70 6.56 33.70
N LEU A 256 6.36 7.81 34.04
CA LEU A 256 5.99 8.20 35.39
C LEU A 256 4.67 7.54 35.82
N CYS A 257 3.63 7.58 34.99
CA CYS A 257 2.35 6.95 35.30
C CYS A 257 2.47 5.42 35.41
N TRP A 258 3.27 4.76 34.56
CA TRP A 258 3.52 3.32 34.68
C TRP A 258 4.35 2.99 35.93
N ARG A 259 5.23 3.89 36.41
CA ARG A 259 5.90 3.74 37.72
C ARG A 259 4.91 3.89 38.88
N ALA A 260 3.98 4.85 38.85
CA ALA A 260 2.92 4.97 39.85
C ALA A 260 2.06 3.70 39.95
N HIS A 261 1.56 3.21 38.81
CA HIS A 261 0.88 1.91 38.69
C HIS A 261 1.73 0.72 39.19
N SER A 262 3.06 0.79 39.06
CA SER A 262 3.96 -0.27 39.54
C SER A 262 4.20 -0.21 41.05
N ALA A 263 4.03 0.95 41.70
CA ALA A 263 4.07 1.12 43.14
C ALA A 263 2.74 0.75 43.83
N GLY A 264 1.64 0.72 43.07
CA GLY A 264 0.29 0.36 43.56
C GLY A 264 -0.72 1.50 43.48
N TYR A 265 -0.33 2.68 42.99
CA TYR A 265 -1.20 3.84 42.84
C TYR A 265 -2.00 3.83 41.54
N ARG A 266 -3.22 4.37 41.56
CA ARG A 266 -4.06 4.56 40.36
C ARG A 266 -3.78 5.89 39.67
N VAL A 267 -3.93 5.86 38.35
CA VAL A 267 -3.91 7.00 37.44
C VAL A 267 -5.28 7.08 36.75
N LEU A 268 -5.98 8.21 36.91
CA LEU A 268 -7.33 8.44 36.41
C LEU A 268 -7.37 9.54 35.35
N VAL A 269 -8.39 9.50 34.49
CA VAL A 269 -8.77 10.66 33.67
C VAL A 269 -10.01 11.33 34.27
N ALA A 270 -9.96 12.65 34.42
CA ALA A 270 -11.11 13.51 34.69
C ALA A 270 -11.61 14.05 33.33
N PRO A 271 -12.74 13.56 32.79
CA PRO A 271 -13.15 13.90 31.44
C PRO A 271 -13.82 15.29 31.34
N ASP A 272 -14.33 15.80 32.46
CA ASP A 272 -14.97 17.11 32.57
C ASP A 272 -13.94 18.23 32.72
N ALA A 273 -12.75 17.92 33.27
CA ALA A 273 -11.59 18.81 33.23
C ALA A 273 -11.09 18.94 31.78
N VAL A 274 -11.25 20.11 31.17
CA VAL A 274 -10.85 20.36 29.77
C VAL A 274 -9.60 21.23 29.69
N VAL A 275 -8.64 20.79 28.86
CA VAL A 275 -7.45 21.58 28.49
C VAL A 275 -7.29 21.56 26.96
N ARG A 276 -7.09 22.74 26.36
CA ARG A 276 -6.73 22.89 24.94
C ARG A 276 -5.23 22.75 24.78
N HIS A 277 -4.74 21.90 23.88
CA HIS A 277 -3.30 21.68 23.68
C HIS A 277 -2.90 21.83 22.21
N ALA A 278 -1.78 22.49 21.94
CA ALA A 278 -1.29 22.72 20.58
C ALA A 278 -0.39 21.59 20.05
N GLU A 279 0.17 20.74 20.92
CA GLU A 279 1.10 19.65 20.55
C GLU A 279 2.36 20.16 19.80
N ALA A 280 2.88 21.34 20.16
CA ALA A 280 3.86 22.10 19.38
C ALA A 280 5.13 21.30 19.03
N ALA A 281 5.67 20.54 19.98
CA ALA A 281 6.86 19.71 19.77
C ALA A 281 6.58 18.41 18.99
N SER A 282 5.43 17.74 19.18
CA SER A 282 5.14 16.47 18.49
C SER A 282 4.64 16.68 17.05
N ARG A 283 4.00 17.83 16.77
CA ARG A 283 3.58 18.25 15.42
C ARG A 283 4.65 19.00 14.62
N GLU A 284 5.91 18.94 15.05
CA GLU A 284 7.06 19.58 14.37
C GLU A 284 6.95 21.11 14.21
N ARG A 285 6.08 21.78 15.00
CA ARG A 285 5.95 23.25 15.02
C ARG A 285 7.01 23.96 15.89
N ARG A 286 7.67 23.21 16.78
CA ARG A 286 8.77 23.65 17.66
C ARG A 286 9.97 22.69 17.53
N THR A 287 11.20 23.22 17.58
CA THR A 287 12.43 22.43 17.54
C THR A 287 12.75 21.76 18.88
N VAL A 288 13.24 20.52 18.86
CA VAL A 288 13.64 19.80 20.09
C VAL A 288 15.13 20.00 20.37
N ASP A 289 15.43 20.98 21.24
CA ASP A 289 16.80 21.39 21.58
C ASP A 289 17.42 20.66 22.79
N CYS A 290 16.60 20.05 23.67
CA CYS A 290 17.07 19.28 24.83
C CYS A 290 17.77 17.94 24.47
N VAL A 291 17.70 17.48 23.21
CA VAL A 291 18.23 16.17 22.78
C VAL A 291 19.48 16.28 21.89
N GLY A 292 20.61 16.61 22.53
CA GLY A 292 21.96 16.46 21.96
C GLY A 292 22.65 17.77 21.59
N ARG A 293 23.49 17.74 20.54
CA ARG A 293 24.27 18.92 20.09
C ARG A 293 23.61 19.71 18.95
N THR A 294 22.60 19.13 18.30
CA THR A 294 21.86 19.66 17.15
C THR A 294 20.39 19.34 17.33
N ALA A 295 19.48 20.22 16.90
CA ALA A 295 18.03 20.00 16.97
C ALA A 295 17.65 18.58 16.50
N ALA A 296 16.86 17.89 17.32
CA ALA A 296 16.41 16.53 17.04
C ALA A 296 15.06 16.54 16.31
N SER A 297 14.88 15.64 15.35
CA SER A 297 13.54 15.35 14.82
C SER A 297 12.67 14.71 15.90
N PRO A 298 11.44 15.21 16.17
CA PRO A 298 10.54 14.66 17.17
C PRO A 298 10.28 13.16 16.98
N HIS A 299 10.12 12.71 15.72
CA HIS A 299 9.99 11.31 15.35
C HIS A 299 11.11 10.40 15.90
N LYS A 300 12.37 10.86 15.92
CA LYS A 300 13.51 10.12 16.49
C LYS A 300 13.44 10.08 18.02
N VAL A 301 12.98 11.16 18.65
CA VAL A 301 12.89 11.31 20.11
C VAL A 301 11.75 10.44 20.67
N ASP A 302 10.55 10.53 20.10
CA ASP A 302 9.42 9.65 20.43
C ASP A 302 9.83 8.18 20.31
N LYS A 303 10.54 7.83 19.23
CA LYS A 303 10.99 6.44 19.03
C LYS A 303 12.00 6.00 20.09
N ALA A 304 13.02 6.81 20.37
CA ALA A 304 14.02 6.48 21.38
C ALA A 304 13.39 6.29 22.78
N GLY A 305 12.49 7.21 23.16
CA GLY A 305 11.76 7.16 24.43
C GLY A 305 10.78 5.98 24.50
N ALA A 306 10.04 5.69 23.44
CA ALA A 306 9.14 4.53 23.36
C ALA A 306 9.89 3.19 23.48
N VAL A 307 11.07 3.05 22.86
CA VAL A 307 11.92 1.87 22.99
C VAL A 307 12.46 1.75 24.42
N TYR A 308 12.93 2.85 25.02
CA TYR A 308 13.43 2.88 26.39
C TYR A 308 12.34 2.49 27.40
N THR A 309 11.18 3.17 27.36
CA THR A 309 10.03 2.94 28.27
C THR A 309 9.56 1.48 28.22
N LEU A 310 9.49 0.87 27.02
CA LEU A 310 9.15 -0.56 26.89
C LEU A 310 10.24 -1.48 27.44
N LEU A 311 11.52 -1.23 27.15
CA LEU A 311 12.62 -2.12 27.56
C LEU A 311 12.97 -1.98 29.05
N VAL A 312 12.61 -0.87 29.69
CA VAL A 312 12.80 -0.68 31.14
C VAL A 312 11.61 -1.26 31.93
N ASN A 313 10.36 -0.97 31.56
CA ASN A 313 9.18 -1.43 32.32
C ASN A 313 8.74 -2.88 32.02
N ALA A 314 9.24 -3.54 30.96
CA ALA A 314 8.90 -4.94 30.69
C ALA A 314 9.43 -5.92 31.77
N ARG A 315 8.63 -6.91 32.19
CA ARG A 315 9.08 -8.00 33.08
C ARG A 315 10.26 -8.77 32.45
N THR A 316 11.30 -9.08 33.21
CA THR A 316 12.58 -9.63 32.69
C THR A 316 12.41 -10.89 31.84
N ALA A 317 11.50 -11.79 32.20
CA ALA A 317 11.22 -13.02 31.46
C ALA A 317 10.68 -12.81 30.03
N VAL A 318 10.04 -11.66 29.73
CA VAL A 318 9.53 -11.34 28.38
C VAL A 318 10.44 -10.37 27.61
N LEU A 319 11.55 -9.92 28.21
CA LEU A 319 12.43 -8.92 27.62
C LEU A 319 13.02 -9.33 26.24
N PRO A 320 13.44 -10.59 26.00
CA PRO A 320 13.90 -11.01 24.67
C PRO A 320 12.81 -10.91 23.60
N TRP A 321 11.56 -11.23 23.96
CA TRP A 321 10.40 -11.14 23.06
C TRP A 321 10.02 -9.68 22.77
N VAL A 322 10.05 -8.81 23.78
CA VAL A 322 9.82 -7.36 23.60
C VAL A 322 10.91 -6.78 22.70
N LEU A 323 12.18 -7.12 22.91
CA LEU A 323 13.29 -6.68 22.07
C LEU A 323 13.13 -7.14 20.61
N PHE A 324 12.92 -8.44 20.37
CA PHE A 324 12.67 -8.99 19.04
C PHE A 324 11.50 -8.29 18.32
N ARG A 325 10.37 -8.14 19.01
CA ARG A 325 9.17 -7.47 18.50
C ARG A 325 9.40 -6.00 18.17
N VAL A 326 10.19 -5.28 18.97
CA VAL A 326 10.54 -3.88 18.74
C VAL A 326 11.49 -3.73 17.55
N VAL A 327 12.51 -4.59 17.42
CA VAL A 327 13.43 -4.58 16.27
C VAL A 327 12.70 -4.91 14.97
N LEU A 328 11.95 -6.02 14.93
CA LEU A 328 11.15 -6.42 13.77
C LEU A 328 10.09 -5.36 13.42
N GLY A 329 9.43 -4.79 14.44
CA GLY A 329 8.47 -3.71 14.28
C GLY A 329 9.08 -2.45 13.64
N THR A 330 10.29 -2.06 14.03
CA THR A 330 11.04 -0.98 13.37
C THR A 330 11.39 -1.34 11.93
N LEU A 331 11.95 -2.52 11.66
CA LEU A 331 12.35 -2.92 10.30
C LEU A 331 11.15 -2.85 9.32
N LEU A 332 10.00 -3.41 9.73
CA LEU A 332 8.76 -3.34 8.95
C LEU A 332 8.26 -1.90 8.77
N ARG A 333 8.42 -1.02 9.77
CA ARG A 333 7.98 0.37 9.69
C ARG A 333 8.92 1.23 8.84
N THR A 334 10.23 1.02 8.92
CA THR A 334 11.25 1.60 8.03
C THR A 334 10.94 1.24 6.59
N LEU A 335 10.66 -0.04 6.29
CA LEU A 335 10.24 -0.48 4.96
C LEU A 335 8.95 0.23 4.52
N ALA A 336 7.94 0.33 5.39
CA ALA A 336 6.70 1.06 5.10
C ALA A 336 6.92 2.57 4.88
N TYR A 337 7.88 3.21 5.56
CA TYR A 337 8.26 4.61 5.32
C TYR A 337 9.03 4.80 4.01
N LEU A 338 9.91 3.86 3.62
CA LEU A 338 10.60 3.88 2.32
C LEU A 338 9.60 3.69 1.17
N VAL A 339 8.72 2.68 1.25
CA VAL A 339 7.61 2.46 0.30
C VAL A 339 6.67 3.67 0.27
N GLY A 340 6.41 4.28 1.42
CA GLY A 340 5.64 5.52 1.56
C GLY A 340 6.35 6.78 1.05
N LYS A 341 7.60 6.71 0.56
CA LYS A 341 8.42 7.83 0.08
C LYS A 341 8.78 8.89 1.14
N VAL A 342 8.95 8.46 2.40
CA VAL A 342 9.36 9.32 3.53
C VAL A 342 10.68 8.83 4.15
N PRO A 343 11.82 8.88 3.42
CA PRO A 343 13.08 8.28 3.86
C PRO A 343 13.64 8.90 5.16
N GLY A 344 13.35 10.18 5.45
CA GLY A 344 13.74 10.80 6.73
C GLY A 344 13.14 10.08 7.94
N GLN A 345 11.83 9.78 7.92
CA GLN A 345 11.16 9.05 8.99
C GLN A 345 11.62 7.58 9.07
N ALA A 346 11.99 6.97 7.94
CA ALA A 346 12.60 5.63 7.91
C ALA A 346 13.97 5.60 8.62
N VAL A 347 14.81 6.60 8.36
CA VAL A 347 16.13 6.78 9.00
C VAL A 347 15.99 7.12 10.49
N ASP A 348 14.99 7.91 10.87
CA ASP A 348 14.77 8.32 12.26
C ASP A 348 14.17 7.21 13.14
N GLU A 349 13.36 6.30 12.58
CA GLU A 349 12.98 5.04 13.24
C GLU A 349 14.23 4.19 13.58
N ILE A 350 15.16 4.03 12.63
CA ILE A 350 16.43 3.31 12.85
C ILE A 350 17.29 4.05 13.90
N ARG A 351 17.47 5.36 13.77
CA ARG A 351 18.30 6.15 14.69
C ARG A 351 17.73 6.18 16.11
N GLY A 352 16.40 6.23 16.25
CA GLY A 352 15.73 6.13 17.55
C GLY A 352 15.93 4.76 18.20
N LEU A 353 15.76 3.68 17.43
CA LEU A 353 16.02 2.31 17.91
C LEU A 353 17.49 2.12 18.31
N MET A 354 18.42 2.40 17.41
CA MET A 354 19.86 2.16 17.62
C MET A 354 20.44 3.09 18.70
N GLY A 355 19.93 4.33 18.82
CA GLY A 355 20.34 5.26 19.87
C GLY A 355 20.05 4.76 21.30
N THR A 356 19.03 3.92 21.46
CA THR A 356 18.69 3.25 22.72
C THR A 356 19.36 1.88 22.85
N LEU A 357 19.39 1.05 21.79
CA LEU A 357 19.97 -0.30 21.85
C LEU A 357 21.51 -0.32 21.95
N LEU A 358 22.21 0.67 21.41
CA LEU A 358 23.67 0.80 21.54
C LEU A 358 24.12 1.30 22.94
N ARG A 359 23.18 1.46 23.88
CA ARG A 359 23.42 1.93 25.26
C ARG A 359 22.73 1.03 26.30
N PRO A 360 23.00 -0.29 26.30
CA PRO A 360 22.32 -1.25 27.19
C PRO A 360 22.58 -0.97 28.67
N GLU A 361 23.70 -0.31 29.01
CA GLU A 361 24.04 0.08 30.38
C GLU A 361 22.98 0.98 31.03
N ARG A 362 22.33 1.85 30.25
CA ARG A 362 21.25 2.74 30.73
C ARG A 362 19.99 1.94 31.06
N ILE A 363 19.60 1.04 30.16
CA ILE A 363 18.44 0.16 30.35
C ILE A 363 18.67 -0.72 31.59
N LEU A 364 19.87 -1.29 31.74
CA LEU A 364 20.22 -2.12 32.88
C LEU A 364 20.29 -1.33 34.20
N ALA A 365 20.76 -0.09 34.19
CA ALA A 365 20.78 0.78 35.37
C ALA A 365 19.35 1.15 35.82
N ALA A 366 18.51 1.64 34.91
CA ALA A 366 17.13 2.01 35.22
C ALA A 366 16.29 0.81 35.70
N ARG A 367 16.47 -0.38 35.09
CA ARG A 367 15.83 -1.62 35.53
C ARG A 367 16.24 -2.06 36.94
N ARG A 368 17.49 -1.79 37.36
CA ARG A 368 17.94 -2.10 38.74
C ARG A 368 17.32 -1.15 39.77
N HIS A 369 17.09 0.11 39.39
CA HIS A 369 16.55 1.13 40.29
C HIS A 369 15.05 0.92 40.58
N ARG A 370 14.28 0.48 39.58
CA ARG A 370 12.81 0.34 39.65
C ARG A 370 12.27 -0.92 40.35
N GLY A 371 13.14 -1.74 40.94
CA GLY A 371 12.74 -2.87 41.78
C GLY A 371 11.87 -3.95 41.08
N SER A 372 10.92 -4.49 41.84
CA SER A 372 9.84 -5.35 41.32
C SER A 372 8.50 -4.65 41.56
N PRO A 373 7.53 -4.72 40.64
CA PRO A 373 6.24 -4.06 40.81
C PRO A 373 5.43 -4.69 41.94
N VAL A 374 4.68 -3.85 42.66
CA VAL A 374 3.71 -4.23 43.70
C VAL A 374 2.43 -4.77 43.04
N ALA A 375 1.90 -4.06 42.02
CA ALA A 375 0.72 -4.46 41.28
C ALA A 375 0.94 -5.69 40.37
N ASP A 376 -0.06 -6.55 40.25
CA ASP A 376 0.02 -7.72 39.39
C ASP A 376 -0.32 -7.45 37.91
N LYS A 377 0.14 -8.36 37.06
CA LYS A 377 -0.12 -8.47 35.65
C LYS A 377 -1.62 -8.49 35.31
N GLY A 378 -2.47 -9.01 36.20
CA GLY A 378 -3.92 -8.96 36.05
C GLY A 378 -4.43 -7.52 35.97
N GLU A 379 -4.12 -6.73 36.98
CA GLU A 379 -4.59 -5.35 37.19
C GLU A 379 -4.08 -4.39 36.10
N LEU A 380 -2.82 -4.56 35.68
CA LEU A 380 -2.24 -3.70 34.65
C LEU A 380 -2.71 -4.06 33.23
N ARG A 381 -3.24 -5.27 32.97
CA ARG A 381 -3.56 -5.74 31.61
C ARG A 381 -4.64 -4.91 30.88
N PRO A 382 -5.77 -4.50 31.50
CA PRO A 382 -6.78 -3.66 30.85
C PRO A 382 -6.25 -2.30 30.37
N LEU A 383 -5.17 -1.79 31.00
CA LEU A 383 -4.58 -0.50 30.67
C LEU A 383 -3.81 -0.49 29.34
N PHE A 384 -3.56 -1.66 28.72
CA PHE A 384 -2.87 -1.80 27.44
C PHE A 384 -3.82 -2.15 26.28
N PRO A 385 -3.59 -1.65 25.06
CA PRO A 385 -4.44 -1.97 23.92
C PRO A 385 -4.41 -3.46 23.58
N PRO A 386 -5.57 -4.07 23.23
CA PRO A 386 -5.69 -5.50 23.01
C PRO A 386 -4.79 -5.99 21.87
N PRO A 387 -4.33 -7.26 21.92
CA PRO A 387 -3.44 -7.83 20.92
C PRO A 387 -4.06 -7.74 19.51
N GLY A 388 -3.24 -7.41 18.52
CA GLY A 388 -3.68 -7.20 17.13
C GLY A 388 -4.27 -5.82 16.83
N ALA A 389 -4.74 -5.04 17.82
CA ALA A 389 -5.37 -3.74 17.59
C ALA A 389 -4.50 -2.75 16.78
N THR A 390 -3.20 -2.69 17.08
CA THR A 390 -2.24 -1.83 16.37
C THR A 390 -1.94 -2.33 14.94
N VAL A 391 -1.98 -3.64 14.71
CA VAL A 391 -1.83 -4.25 13.37
C VAL A 391 -3.05 -3.90 12.53
N ARG A 392 -4.26 -4.09 13.07
CA ARG A 392 -5.52 -3.73 12.42
C ARG A 392 -5.55 -2.27 11.99
N VAL A 393 -5.25 -1.32 12.89
CA VAL A 393 -5.17 0.12 12.55
C VAL A 393 -4.14 0.39 11.44
N THR A 394 -3.00 -0.30 11.45
CA THR A 394 -1.96 -0.15 10.41
C THR A 394 -2.44 -0.68 9.05
N VAL A 395 -3.16 -1.81 9.03
CA VAL A 395 -3.78 -2.39 7.82
C VAL A 395 -4.92 -1.53 7.29
N GLU A 396 -5.76 -0.97 8.16
CA GLU A 396 -6.85 -0.05 7.77
C GLU A 396 -6.30 1.28 7.22
N GLN A 397 -5.20 1.80 7.78
CA GLN A 397 -4.49 2.97 7.25
C GLN A 397 -3.78 2.68 5.91
N ALA A 398 -3.17 1.50 5.75
CA ALA A 398 -2.62 1.07 4.46
C ALA A 398 -3.72 0.91 3.40
N ALA A 399 -4.84 0.27 3.76
CA ALA A 399 -6.00 0.11 2.88
C ALA A 399 -6.60 1.46 2.45
N SER A 400 -6.70 2.46 3.33
CA SER A 400 -7.26 3.79 2.99
C SER A 400 -6.32 4.68 2.16
N SER A 401 -5.01 4.43 2.19
CA SER A 401 -4.03 5.11 1.32
C SER A 401 -3.93 4.46 -0.07
N ILE A 402 -4.16 3.16 -0.18
CA ILE A 402 -4.27 2.43 -1.45
C ILE A 402 -5.64 2.68 -2.11
N VAL A 403 -6.73 2.59 -1.35
CA VAL A 403 -8.12 2.84 -1.79
C VAL A 403 -8.45 4.32 -1.55
N GLY A 404 -8.01 5.18 -2.47
CA GLY A 404 -7.92 6.63 -2.26
C GLY A 404 -9.17 7.35 -1.72
N ARG A 405 -8.90 8.19 -0.70
CA ARG A 405 -9.68 9.20 0.08
C ARG A 405 -10.95 9.80 -0.57
N SER A 406 -11.91 8.97 -0.99
CA SER A 406 -13.13 9.37 -1.74
C SER A 406 -14.45 8.78 -1.21
N ASP A 407 -14.46 8.24 0.02
CA ASP A 407 -15.65 7.94 0.82
C ASP A 407 -15.44 8.50 2.24
N PRO A 408 -15.93 9.72 2.59
CA PRO A 408 -15.86 10.21 3.97
C PRO A 408 -16.69 9.34 4.94
N GLU A 409 -17.81 8.78 4.47
CA GLU A 409 -18.67 7.84 5.21
C GLU A 409 -17.95 6.56 5.68
N ALA A 410 -16.86 6.17 5.00
CA ALA A 410 -16.16 4.92 5.30
C ALA A 410 -15.24 5.02 6.54
N ALA A 411 -14.90 6.24 6.96
CA ALA A 411 -14.09 6.49 8.16
C ALA A 411 -14.94 6.85 9.38
N SER A 412 -16.02 7.63 9.20
CA SER A 412 -16.90 8.05 10.31
C SER A 412 -17.76 6.90 10.88
N GLY A 413 -18.08 5.88 10.09
CA GLY A 413 -18.83 4.69 10.54
C GLY A 413 -18.00 3.63 11.27
N ALA A 414 -16.77 3.94 11.69
CA ALA A 414 -15.85 3.04 12.40
C ALA A 414 -15.87 3.20 13.93
N GLY A 415 -16.65 4.18 14.44
CA GLY A 415 -16.71 4.62 15.84
C GLY A 415 -16.62 3.48 16.87
N ARG A 416 -15.59 3.59 17.72
CA ARG A 416 -15.07 2.48 18.54
C ARG A 416 -15.73 2.37 19.92
N HIS A 417 -17.05 2.53 19.96
CA HIS A 417 -17.82 2.49 21.21
C HIS A 417 -17.80 1.08 21.82
N GLY A 418 -16.92 0.86 22.80
CA GLY A 418 -17.12 -0.14 23.83
C GLY A 418 -18.01 0.44 24.92
N GLY A 419 -18.86 -0.36 25.55
CA GLY A 419 -19.62 0.05 26.73
C GLY A 419 -20.70 1.10 26.46
N ALA A 420 -21.64 0.81 25.56
CA ALA A 420 -23.01 1.27 25.82
C ALA A 420 -23.51 0.46 27.02
N ILE A 421 -23.30 0.98 28.23
CA ILE A 421 -23.71 0.31 29.48
C ILE A 421 -25.22 0.47 29.62
N GLU A 422 -25.96 -0.49 29.06
CA GLU A 422 -27.34 -0.74 29.45
C GLU A 422 -27.34 -1.19 30.92
N SER A 423 -28.11 -0.52 31.76
CA SER A 423 -27.95 -0.57 33.22
C SER A 423 -28.53 -1.85 33.84
N GLY A 424 -27.69 -2.88 33.99
CA GLY A 424 -28.03 -4.14 34.66
C GLY A 424 -26.83 -4.76 35.39
N PRO A 425 -26.97 -5.18 36.67
CA PRO A 425 -25.92 -5.89 37.39
C PRO A 425 -26.01 -7.41 37.19
N GLY A 426 -24.91 -8.01 36.76
CA GLY A 426 -24.77 -9.46 36.55
C GLY A 426 -23.75 -9.73 35.45
N GLY A 427 -22.73 -10.54 35.73
CA GLY A 427 -21.63 -10.77 34.79
C GLY A 427 -21.78 -12.07 33.99
N ASP A 428 -21.36 -12.05 32.72
CA ASP A 428 -20.85 -13.21 31.97
C ASP A 428 -20.08 -12.73 30.71
N ASP A 429 -18.87 -12.20 30.91
CA ASP A 429 -18.01 -11.60 29.88
C ASP A 429 -17.31 -12.62 28.94
N ALA A 430 -17.94 -13.78 28.69
CA ALA A 430 -17.42 -14.84 27.82
C ALA A 430 -17.96 -14.76 26.37
N ASP A 431 -19.27 -14.57 26.20
CA ASP A 431 -19.96 -14.88 24.94
C ASP A 431 -19.94 -13.74 23.90
N PHE A 432 -19.54 -12.53 24.28
CA PHE A 432 -19.60 -11.35 23.40
C PHE A 432 -18.66 -11.38 22.18
N LEU A 433 -17.72 -12.34 22.12
CA LEU A 433 -16.76 -12.47 21.02
C LEU A 433 -17.31 -13.15 19.75
N GLU A 434 -18.36 -13.95 19.85
CA GLU A 434 -18.91 -14.68 18.69
C GLU A 434 -19.88 -13.81 17.87
N VAL A 435 -20.69 -12.98 18.55
CA VAL A 435 -21.72 -12.13 17.93
C VAL A 435 -21.11 -11.10 16.95
N GLU A 436 -19.91 -10.59 17.25
CA GLU A 436 -19.17 -9.68 16.36
C GLU A 436 -18.94 -10.28 14.95
N GLN A 437 -18.69 -11.58 14.84
CA GLN A 437 -18.32 -12.20 13.57
C GLN A 437 -19.50 -12.24 12.59
N PHE A 438 -20.69 -12.59 13.08
CA PHE A 438 -21.92 -12.57 12.30
C PHE A 438 -22.34 -11.14 11.90
N ALA A 439 -22.19 -10.16 12.80
CA ALA A 439 -22.44 -8.76 12.48
C ALA A 439 -21.50 -8.23 11.38
N ARG A 440 -20.22 -8.63 11.40
CA ARG A 440 -19.21 -8.27 10.38
C ARG A 440 -19.54 -8.90 9.02
N LEU A 441 -19.89 -10.19 8.96
CA LEU A 441 -20.28 -10.85 7.71
C LEU A 441 -21.51 -10.19 7.08
N LYS A 442 -22.54 -9.89 7.89
CA LYS A 442 -23.76 -9.17 7.46
C LYS A 442 -23.48 -7.74 6.98
N ARG A 443 -22.41 -7.10 7.49
CA ARG A 443 -21.92 -5.77 7.04
C ARG A 443 -21.14 -5.85 5.71
N VAL A 444 -20.36 -6.91 5.47
CA VAL A 444 -19.68 -7.16 4.19
C VAL A 444 -20.69 -7.51 3.08
N ALA A 445 -21.71 -8.33 3.39
CA ALA A 445 -22.79 -8.70 2.47
C ALA A 445 -23.64 -7.49 1.98
N ARG A 446 -23.54 -6.32 2.61
CA ARG A 446 -24.17 -5.06 2.16
C ARG A 446 -23.30 -4.27 1.16
N LYS A 447 -22.05 -4.67 0.89
CA LYS A 447 -21.15 -3.99 -0.05
C LYS A 447 -21.22 -4.66 -1.44
N PRO A 448 -21.65 -3.95 -2.50
CA PRO A 448 -21.91 -4.57 -3.81
C PRO A 448 -20.66 -5.12 -4.52
N GLY A 449 -19.47 -4.55 -4.29
CA GLY A 449 -18.22 -5.02 -4.92
C GLY A 449 -17.80 -6.43 -4.45
N PRO A 450 -17.64 -6.66 -3.13
CA PRO A 450 -17.39 -8.00 -2.59
C PRO A 450 -18.48 -9.02 -2.93
N VAL A 451 -19.76 -8.65 -2.89
CA VAL A 451 -20.86 -9.55 -3.29
C VAL A 451 -20.76 -9.93 -4.76
N LEU A 452 -20.48 -8.97 -5.65
CA LEU A 452 -20.27 -9.25 -7.07
C LEU A 452 -19.08 -10.20 -7.31
N PHE A 453 -17.96 -10.01 -6.59
CA PHE A 453 -16.83 -10.93 -6.67
C PHE A 453 -17.22 -12.34 -6.24
N LEU A 454 -17.92 -12.51 -5.12
CA LEU A 454 -18.38 -13.82 -4.64
C LEU A 454 -19.33 -14.50 -5.62
N VAL A 455 -20.25 -13.74 -6.24
CA VAL A 455 -21.16 -14.26 -7.28
C VAL A 455 -20.39 -14.70 -8.53
N LEU A 456 -19.48 -13.86 -9.05
CA LEU A 456 -18.65 -14.22 -10.21
C LEU A 456 -17.69 -15.39 -9.90
N LEU A 457 -17.20 -15.49 -8.67
CA LEU A 457 -16.33 -16.58 -8.22
C LEU A 457 -17.12 -17.91 -8.16
N LEU A 458 -18.35 -17.89 -7.62
CA LEU A 458 -19.24 -19.05 -7.63
C LEU A 458 -19.54 -19.50 -9.07
N VAL A 459 -19.88 -18.57 -9.96
CA VAL A 459 -20.10 -18.85 -11.40
C VAL A 459 -18.84 -19.46 -12.04
N SER A 460 -17.65 -18.92 -11.74
CA SER A 460 -16.39 -19.44 -12.26
C SER A 460 -16.07 -20.84 -11.74
N LEU A 461 -16.26 -21.12 -10.45
CA LEU A 461 -16.04 -22.44 -9.86
C LEU A 461 -17.01 -23.48 -10.43
N VAL A 462 -18.28 -23.13 -10.65
CA VAL A 462 -19.29 -24.01 -11.28
C VAL A 462 -18.95 -24.31 -12.74
N ALA A 463 -18.49 -23.32 -13.50
CA ALA A 463 -18.06 -23.53 -14.90
C ALA A 463 -16.74 -24.29 -15.00
N CYS A 464 -15.75 -23.96 -14.16
CA CYS A 464 -14.41 -24.54 -14.13
C CYS A 464 -14.33 -25.85 -13.32
N ARG A 465 -15.46 -26.47 -12.95
CA ARG A 465 -15.53 -27.70 -12.14
C ARG A 465 -14.63 -28.86 -12.61
N GLY A 466 -14.37 -28.98 -13.92
CA GLY A 466 -13.44 -29.98 -14.49
C GLY A 466 -11.95 -29.61 -14.43
N LEU A 467 -11.62 -28.38 -14.06
CA LEU A 467 -10.27 -27.84 -13.91
C LEU A 467 -9.82 -27.78 -12.43
N LEU A 468 -10.71 -28.17 -11.51
CA LEU A 468 -10.44 -28.27 -10.07
C LEU A 468 -10.11 -29.73 -9.73
N GLY A 469 -8.90 -29.99 -9.23
CA GLY A 469 -8.43 -31.34 -8.92
C GLY A 469 -6.91 -31.47 -8.94
N GLY A 470 -6.42 -32.70 -8.81
CA GLY A 470 -5.00 -33.03 -8.98
C GLY A 470 -4.56 -33.07 -10.45
N GLY A 471 -3.25 -33.18 -10.68
CA GLY A 471 -2.64 -33.08 -12.01
C GLY A 471 -2.33 -31.63 -12.42
N ALA A 472 -1.53 -31.47 -13.47
CA ALA A 472 -1.18 -30.16 -14.01
C ALA A 472 -2.29 -29.62 -14.93
N LEU A 473 -2.48 -28.31 -14.95
CA LEU A 473 -3.24 -27.65 -16.03
C LEU A 473 -2.34 -27.55 -17.25
N ALA A 474 -2.76 -28.15 -18.37
CA ALA A 474 -2.06 -28.06 -19.65
C ALA A 474 -3.02 -28.30 -20.81
N GLY A 475 -2.83 -27.59 -21.91
CA GLY A 475 -3.66 -27.69 -23.11
C GLY A 475 -3.96 -26.36 -23.79
N GLY A 476 -4.30 -26.40 -25.08
CA GLY A 476 -4.35 -25.21 -25.93
C GLY A 476 -2.98 -24.54 -26.01
N ALA A 477 -2.90 -23.27 -25.61
CA ALA A 477 -1.63 -22.54 -25.48
C ALA A 477 -0.83 -22.91 -24.22
N LEU A 478 -1.45 -23.56 -23.22
CA LEU A 478 -0.84 -23.78 -21.90
C LEU A 478 0.06 -25.02 -21.86
N LEU A 479 1.36 -24.82 -21.69
CA LEU A 479 2.28 -25.87 -21.25
C LEU A 479 2.16 -26.11 -19.74
N PRO A 480 2.37 -27.35 -19.25
CA PRO A 480 2.35 -27.64 -17.82
C PRO A 480 3.44 -26.83 -17.11
N ALA A 481 3.07 -26.18 -16.00
CA ALA A 481 4.05 -25.57 -15.12
C ALA A 481 4.95 -26.65 -14.47
N PRO A 482 6.19 -26.30 -14.05
CA PRO A 482 6.92 -27.10 -13.06
C PRO A 482 6.15 -27.19 -11.73
N ALA A 483 6.63 -27.98 -10.78
CA ALA A 483 5.97 -28.14 -9.47
C ALA A 483 6.21 -26.96 -8.51
N ASP A 484 7.41 -26.38 -8.57
CA ASP A 484 7.92 -25.43 -7.58
C ASP A 484 8.36 -24.10 -8.21
N ALA A 485 8.25 -23.02 -7.42
CA ALA A 485 8.67 -21.68 -7.85
C ALA A 485 10.18 -21.57 -8.09
N GLY A 486 10.99 -22.43 -7.46
CA GLY A 486 12.44 -22.50 -7.69
C GLY A 486 12.79 -22.80 -9.14
N ASP A 487 12.08 -23.74 -9.78
CA ASP A 487 12.28 -24.10 -11.18
C ASP A 487 12.00 -22.90 -12.11
N LEU A 488 10.95 -22.12 -11.84
CA LEU A 488 10.65 -20.92 -12.62
C LEU A 488 11.64 -19.78 -12.39
N TRP A 489 12.24 -19.68 -11.19
CA TRP A 489 13.31 -18.72 -10.93
C TRP A 489 14.58 -19.11 -11.69
N ALA A 490 15.05 -20.37 -11.60
CA ALA A 490 16.18 -20.88 -12.37
C ALA A 490 16.00 -20.65 -13.87
N ARG A 491 14.84 -21.03 -14.42
CA ARG A 491 14.42 -20.77 -15.82
C ARG A 491 14.46 -19.29 -16.24
N TYR A 492 14.54 -18.35 -15.31
CA TYR A 492 14.67 -16.92 -15.58
C TYR A 492 16.07 -16.35 -15.24
N THR A 493 16.82 -16.96 -14.32
CA THR A 493 18.13 -16.47 -13.87
C THR A 493 19.32 -17.12 -14.56
N ASP A 494 19.19 -18.35 -15.04
CA ASP A 494 20.28 -19.11 -15.65
C ASP A 494 20.53 -18.60 -17.09
N ALA A 495 21.78 -18.37 -17.49
CA ALA A 495 22.09 -17.92 -18.86
C ALA A 495 22.05 -19.04 -19.92
N TRP A 496 21.92 -20.30 -19.49
CA TRP A 496 21.89 -21.47 -20.36
C TRP A 496 20.68 -22.35 -20.07
N HIS A 497 19.89 -22.65 -21.10
CA HIS A 497 18.67 -23.44 -20.97
C HIS A 497 18.82 -24.80 -21.68
N PRO A 498 18.68 -25.95 -20.99
CA PRO A 498 18.86 -27.30 -21.56
C PRO A 498 17.64 -27.79 -22.39
N VAL A 499 16.92 -26.87 -23.03
CA VAL A 499 15.69 -27.13 -23.81
C VAL A 499 16.07 -27.40 -25.28
N GLY A 500 15.47 -28.41 -25.92
CA GLY A 500 15.81 -28.77 -27.30
C GLY A 500 17.28 -29.18 -27.43
N ALA A 501 18.01 -28.55 -28.35
CA ALA A 501 19.46 -28.69 -28.51
C ALA A 501 20.29 -27.89 -27.48
N GLY A 502 19.64 -27.18 -26.56
CA GLY A 502 20.26 -26.25 -25.62
C GLY A 502 20.59 -24.89 -26.26
N GLY A 503 20.55 -23.81 -25.48
CA GLY A 503 20.88 -22.47 -25.98
C GLY A 503 20.76 -21.36 -24.94
N THR A 504 21.10 -20.15 -25.37
CA THR A 504 21.11 -18.90 -24.57
C THR A 504 19.97 -17.94 -24.99
N GLY A 505 18.81 -18.50 -25.36
CA GLY A 505 17.63 -17.69 -25.71
C GLY A 505 17.11 -16.92 -24.49
N THR A 506 16.67 -15.67 -24.66
CA THR A 506 16.28 -14.84 -23.51
C THR A 506 14.96 -15.32 -22.89
N PRO A 507 14.91 -15.69 -21.60
CA PRO A 507 13.69 -16.21 -20.99
C PRO A 507 12.60 -15.13 -20.88
N PRO A 508 11.33 -15.47 -21.13
CA PRO A 508 10.25 -14.48 -21.14
C PRO A 508 9.93 -13.97 -19.71
N PRO A 509 9.90 -12.64 -19.47
CA PRO A 509 9.77 -12.07 -18.13
C PRO A 509 8.50 -12.42 -17.34
N TYR A 510 7.46 -12.99 -17.97
CA TYR A 510 6.30 -13.48 -17.22
C TYR A 510 6.67 -14.63 -16.28
N LEU A 511 7.74 -15.40 -16.56
CA LEU A 511 8.21 -16.47 -15.69
C LEU A 511 8.58 -15.94 -14.30
N ALA A 512 9.33 -14.83 -14.23
CA ALA A 512 9.65 -14.15 -12.98
C ALA A 512 8.40 -13.65 -12.22
N ILE A 513 7.37 -13.17 -12.95
CA ILE A 513 6.13 -12.68 -12.35
C ILE A 513 5.29 -13.84 -11.80
N VAL A 514 5.21 -14.96 -12.52
CA VAL A 514 4.54 -16.19 -12.05
C VAL A 514 5.34 -16.84 -10.90
N ALA A 515 6.68 -16.84 -10.96
CA ALA A 515 7.54 -17.32 -9.89
C ALA A 515 7.35 -16.50 -8.61
N ALA A 516 7.35 -15.17 -8.70
CA ALA A 516 7.07 -14.29 -7.57
C ALA A 516 5.67 -14.51 -6.97
N PHE A 517 4.65 -14.69 -7.81
CA PHE A 517 3.29 -15.00 -7.34
C PHE A 517 3.20 -16.39 -6.69
N ALA A 518 3.89 -17.39 -7.25
CA ALA A 518 4.00 -18.73 -6.66
C ALA A 518 4.79 -18.72 -5.34
N SER A 519 5.84 -17.91 -5.21
CA SER A 519 6.59 -17.72 -3.95
C SER A 519 5.70 -17.18 -2.82
N LEU A 520 4.74 -16.30 -3.13
CA LEU A 520 3.71 -15.84 -2.16
C LEU A 520 2.69 -16.94 -1.80
N LEU A 521 2.57 -17.96 -2.64
CA LEU A 521 1.67 -19.11 -2.50
C LEU A 521 2.41 -20.37 -2.03
N LEU A 522 3.33 -20.20 -1.07
CA LEU A 522 4.18 -21.24 -0.47
C LEU A 522 5.04 -22.03 -1.48
N GLY A 523 5.33 -21.44 -2.64
CA GLY A 523 6.14 -22.03 -3.71
C GLY A 523 5.33 -22.72 -4.82
N SER A 524 4.01 -22.95 -4.65
CA SER A 524 3.25 -23.77 -5.61
C SER A 524 2.85 -23.01 -6.87
N THR A 525 3.58 -23.27 -7.95
CA THR A 525 3.35 -22.78 -9.32
C THR A 525 2.07 -23.35 -9.92
N GLY A 526 1.79 -24.64 -9.72
CA GLY A 526 0.55 -25.27 -10.17
C GLY A 526 -0.70 -24.62 -9.55
N LEU A 527 -0.62 -24.22 -8.28
CA LEU A 527 -1.68 -23.47 -7.60
C LEU A 527 -1.74 -22.01 -8.10
N ALA A 528 -0.59 -21.36 -8.31
CA ALA A 528 -0.52 -20.01 -8.88
C ALA A 528 -1.18 -19.91 -10.27
N VAL A 529 -0.85 -20.81 -11.19
CA VAL A 529 -1.47 -20.88 -12.53
C VAL A 529 -2.95 -21.24 -12.45
N THR A 530 -3.35 -22.13 -11.53
CA THR A 530 -4.76 -22.44 -11.27
C THR A 530 -5.54 -21.19 -10.84
N ILE A 531 -5.00 -20.38 -9.92
CA ILE A 531 -5.64 -19.13 -9.47
C ILE A 531 -5.68 -18.12 -10.60
N LEU A 532 -4.59 -17.90 -11.34
CA LEU A 532 -4.56 -16.93 -12.44
C LEU A 532 -5.60 -17.24 -13.52
N LEU A 533 -5.80 -18.51 -13.87
CA LEU A 533 -6.79 -18.92 -14.87
C LEU A 533 -8.22 -18.96 -14.29
N VAL A 534 -8.48 -19.71 -13.22
CA VAL A 534 -9.85 -19.92 -12.68
C VAL A 534 -10.42 -18.63 -12.06
N CYS A 535 -9.57 -17.78 -11.48
CA CYS A 535 -10.01 -16.49 -10.95
C CYS A 535 -9.95 -15.34 -11.97
N SER A 536 -9.55 -15.57 -13.23
CA SER A 536 -9.48 -14.51 -14.26
C SER A 536 -10.81 -13.78 -14.44
N VAL A 537 -11.90 -14.51 -14.68
CA VAL A 537 -13.27 -13.99 -14.84
C VAL A 537 -13.74 -13.15 -13.63
N PRO A 538 -13.74 -13.65 -12.37
CA PRO A 538 -14.15 -12.85 -11.22
C PRO A 538 -13.21 -11.68 -10.90
N LEU A 539 -11.89 -11.82 -11.11
CA LEU A 539 -10.94 -10.72 -10.91
C LEU A 539 -11.09 -9.63 -11.98
N ALA A 540 -11.33 -9.97 -13.25
CA ALA A 540 -11.64 -9.03 -14.33
C ALA A 540 -12.92 -8.23 -14.04
N GLY A 541 -13.99 -8.90 -13.60
CA GLY A 541 -15.22 -8.22 -13.16
C GLY A 541 -14.97 -7.30 -11.96
N PHE A 542 -14.21 -7.76 -10.96
CA PHE A 542 -13.86 -6.96 -9.79
C PHE A 542 -13.04 -5.71 -10.17
N THR A 543 -11.98 -5.83 -10.96
CA THR A 543 -11.18 -4.68 -11.39
C THR A 543 -11.98 -3.73 -12.28
N ALA A 544 -12.88 -4.22 -13.13
CA ALA A 544 -13.82 -3.38 -13.88
C ALA A 544 -14.79 -2.61 -12.97
N TYR A 545 -15.27 -3.20 -11.87
CA TYR A 545 -16.13 -2.52 -10.90
C TYR A 545 -15.39 -1.36 -10.18
N PHE A 546 -14.10 -1.52 -9.87
CA PHE A 546 -13.28 -0.43 -9.32
C PHE A 546 -12.85 0.59 -10.39
N ALA A 547 -12.53 0.15 -11.61
CA ALA A 547 -12.13 1.01 -12.72
C ALA A 547 -13.25 1.96 -13.15
N SER A 548 -14.50 1.49 -13.14
CA SER A 548 -15.68 2.26 -13.55
C SER A 548 -16.19 3.27 -12.51
N ARG A 549 -15.73 3.21 -11.25
CA ARG A 549 -16.15 4.12 -10.15
C ARG A 549 -16.15 5.63 -10.52
N PRO A 550 -15.11 6.21 -11.13
CA PRO A 550 -15.11 7.62 -11.54
C PRO A 550 -15.91 7.91 -12.84
N LEU A 551 -16.26 6.88 -13.62
CA LEU A 551 -16.95 7.05 -14.91
C LEU A 551 -18.48 7.04 -14.76
N VAL A 552 -19.00 6.14 -13.91
CA VAL A 552 -20.43 5.84 -13.82
C VAL A 552 -20.90 6.02 -12.38
N THR A 553 -21.88 6.90 -12.18
CA THR A 553 -22.42 7.20 -10.84
C THR A 553 -23.18 5.99 -10.27
N SER A 554 -24.10 5.42 -11.03
CA SER A 554 -24.98 4.32 -10.63
C SER A 554 -24.22 3.07 -10.17
N ARG A 555 -24.51 2.61 -8.94
CA ARG A 555 -23.94 1.38 -8.35
C ARG A 555 -24.37 0.13 -9.14
N LEU A 556 -25.63 0.10 -9.64
CA LEU A 556 -26.18 -1.01 -10.41
C LEU A 556 -25.60 -1.08 -11.83
N LEU A 557 -25.45 0.06 -12.51
CA LEU A 557 -24.89 0.11 -13.86
C LEU A 557 -23.40 -0.31 -13.86
N ARG A 558 -22.64 0.03 -12.81
CA ARG A 558 -21.28 -0.48 -12.59
C ARG A 558 -21.22 -1.98 -12.35
N ALA A 559 -22.17 -2.53 -11.58
CA ALA A 559 -22.25 -3.97 -11.35
C ALA A 559 -22.57 -4.73 -12.65
N TRP A 560 -23.56 -4.28 -13.43
CA TRP A 560 -23.86 -4.85 -14.74
C TRP A 560 -22.67 -4.73 -15.71
N ALA A 561 -21.99 -3.58 -15.76
CA ALA A 561 -20.82 -3.38 -16.61
C ALA A 561 -19.69 -4.36 -16.25
N ALA A 562 -19.42 -4.56 -14.97
CA ALA A 562 -18.44 -5.54 -14.49
C ALA A 562 -18.81 -6.99 -14.85
N VAL A 563 -20.10 -7.37 -14.81
CA VAL A 563 -20.59 -8.67 -15.31
C VAL A 563 -20.39 -8.78 -16.82
N ALA A 564 -20.79 -7.76 -17.59
CA ALA A 564 -20.65 -7.73 -19.05
C ALA A 564 -19.18 -7.80 -19.50
N TYR A 565 -18.27 -7.21 -18.72
CA TYR A 565 -16.83 -7.30 -18.96
C TYR A 565 -16.27 -8.70 -18.64
N ALA A 566 -16.63 -9.26 -17.48
CA ALA A 566 -16.16 -10.58 -17.06
C ALA A 566 -16.55 -11.71 -18.03
N PHE A 567 -17.69 -11.57 -18.71
CA PHE A 567 -18.18 -12.52 -19.73
C PHE A 567 -17.99 -12.05 -21.17
N LEU A 568 -17.03 -11.15 -21.45
CA LEU A 568 -16.58 -10.94 -22.85
C LEU A 568 -16.02 -12.25 -23.42
N PRO A 569 -16.35 -12.64 -24.67
CA PRO A 569 -15.88 -13.90 -25.26
C PRO A 569 -14.36 -14.07 -25.26
N ALA A 570 -13.59 -12.98 -25.36
CA ALA A 570 -12.14 -13.01 -25.23
C ALA A 570 -11.65 -13.45 -23.84
N ALA A 571 -12.36 -13.11 -22.76
CA ALA A 571 -12.00 -13.54 -21.41
C ALA A 571 -12.33 -15.02 -21.17
N THR A 572 -13.51 -15.49 -21.59
CA THR A 572 -13.89 -16.91 -21.46
C THR A 572 -13.10 -17.81 -22.40
N GLY A 573 -12.79 -17.34 -23.61
CA GLY A 573 -11.94 -18.02 -24.59
C GLY A 573 -10.48 -18.11 -24.15
N ALA A 574 -9.95 -17.09 -23.47
CA ALA A 574 -8.59 -17.14 -22.93
C ALA A 574 -8.44 -18.25 -21.88
N LEU A 575 -9.41 -18.37 -20.96
CA LEU A 575 -9.46 -19.44 -19.98
C LEU A 575 -9.58 -20.82 -20.65
N ALA A 576 -10.53 -20.99 -21.57
CA ALA A 576 -10.76 -22.28 -22.24
C ALA A 576 -9.61 -22.70 -23.17
N GLY A 577 -8.90 -21.74 -23.76
CA GLY A 577 -7.75 -21.94 -24.65
C GLY A 577 -6.38 -21.97 -23.96
N GLY A 578 -6.31 -21.79 -22.63
CA GLY A 578 -5.06 -21.85 -21.86
C GLY A 578 -4.18 -20.61 -21.98
N ARG A 579 -4.72 -19.51 -22.50
CA ARG A 579 -4.00 -18.29 -22.84
C ARG A 579 -3.84 -17.41 -21.61
N ILE A 580 -2.85 -17.77 -20.77
CA ILE A 580 -2.55 -17.09 -19.50
C ILE A 580 -2.26 -15.60 -19.69
N GLY A 581 -1.67 -15.21 -20.83
CA GLY A 581 -1.48 -13.82 -21.24
C GLY A 581 -2.78 -13.01 -21.25
N THR A 582 -3.71 -13.37 -22.14
CA THR A 582 -5.01 -12.70 -22.25
C THR A 582 -5.83 -12.81 -20.95
N ALA A 583 -5.68 -13.89 -20.18
CA ALA A 583 -6.31 -14.02 -18.86
C ALA A 583 -5.80 -12.97 -17.86
N VAL A 584 -4.48 -12.74 -17.78
CA VAL A 584 -3.88 -11.67 -16.96
C VAL A 584 -4.24 -10.28 -17.51
N LEU A 585 -4.28 -10.11 -18.84
CA LEU A 585 -4.74 -8.88 -19.47
C LEU A 585 -6.19 -8.56 -19.09
N ALA A 586 -7.10 -9.53 -19.06
CA ALA A 586 -8.49 -9.33 -18.62
C ALA A 586 -8.58 -8.79 -17.18
N ILE A 587 -7.66 -9.20 -16.29
CA ILE A 587 -7.61 -8.69 -14.92
C ILE A 587 -7.10 -7.25 -14.89
N LEU A 588 -6.02 -6.93 -15.64
CA LEU A 588 -5.30 -5.67 -15.53
C LEU A 588 -5.81 -4.55 -16.46
N LEU A 589 -6.44 -4.87 -17.58
CA LEU A 589 -6.89 -3.92 -18.60
C LEU A 589 -7.83 -2.82 -18.07
N PRO A 590 -8.79 -3.08 -17.15
CA PRO A 590 -9.60 -2.00 -16.57
C PRO A 590 -8.77 -1.02 -15.74
N LEU A 591 -7.73 -1.51 -15.07
CA LEU A 591 -6.80 -0.69 -14.29
C LEU A 591 -5.88 0.12 -15.22
N ILE A 592 -5.40 -0.48 -16.31
CA ILE A 592 -4.62 0.20 -17.38
C ILE A 592 -5.43 1.31 -18.01
N ALA A 593 -6.68 1.05 -18.43
CA ALA A 593 -7.56 2.05 -19.01
C ALA A 593 -7.78 3.23 -18.03
N ARG A 594 -8.09 2.95 -16.76
CA ARG A 594 -8.24 3.98 -15.74
C ARG A 594 -6.93 4.76 -15.49
N ALA A 595 -5.79 4.09 -15.43
CA ALA A 595 -4.49 4.73 -15.20
C ALA A 595 -4.08 5.60 -16.40
N GLY A 596 -4.32 5.16 -17.63
CA GLY A 596 -4.00 5.91 -18.85
C GLY A 596 -4.86 7.18 -19.00
N VAL A 597 -6.15 7.09 -18.71
CA VAL A 597 -7.07 8.26 -18.70
C VAL A 597 -6.71 9.26 -17.60
N ALA A 598 -6.22 8.79 -16.44
CA ALA A 598 -5.71 9.64 -15.36
C ALA A 598 -4.31 10.24 -15.63
N ALA A 599 -3.44 9.52 -16.36
CA ALA A 599 -2.10 9.98 -16.73
C ALA A 599 -2.11 10.99 -17.89
N SER A 600 -3.09 10.87 -18.80
CA SER A 600 -3.32 11.83 -19.90
C SER A 600 -4.12 13.07 -19.48
N GLY A 601 -4.60 13.15 -18.23
CA GLY A 601 -5.36 14.29 -17.71
C GLY A 601 -6.81 14.37 -18.23
N LEU A 602 -7.27 13.37 -18.99
CA LEU A 602 -8.58 13.36 -19.66
C LEU A 602 -9.78 13.29 -18.69
N THR A 603 -9.56 13.10 -17.38
CA THR A 603 -10.60 13.15 -16.34
C THR A 603 -10.99 14.56 -15.91
N ASN A 604 -10.14 15.57 -16.14
CA ASN A 604 -10.26 16.87 -15.50
C ASN A 604 -10.84 17.91 -16.50
N PRO A 605 -12.02 18.50 -16.26
CA PRO A 605 -12.58 19.50 -17.17
C PRO A 605 -11.73 20.77 -17.21
N ASP A 606 -11.08 21.11 -16.10
CA ASP A 606 -10.25 22.31 -15.92
C ASP A 606 -8.87 22.23 -16.58
N GLY A 607 -8.63 21.21 -17.42
CA GLY A 607 -7.37 20.98 -18.14
C GLY A 607 -6.18 20.54 -17.26
N VAL A 608 -6.37 20.40 -15.94
CA VAL A 608 -5.32 20.05 -14.96
C VAL A 608 -4.59 18.77 -15.36
N ARG A 609 -3.28 18.90 -15.60
CA ARG A 609 -2.39 17.86 -16.15
C ARG A 609 -2.38 16.58 -15.32
N GLY A 610 -2.22 15.44 -16.01
CA GLY A 610 -2.06 14.14 -15.37
C GLY A 610 -0.85 14.07 -14.42
N SER A 611 -1.09 13.57 -13.20
CA SER A 611 -0.07 13.46 -12.16
C SER A 611 1.01 12.44 -12.54
N TRP A 612 2.28 12.72 -12.23
CA TRP A 612 3.39 11.79 -12.46
C TRP A 612 3.18 10.40 -11.83
N ARG A 613 2.48 10.31 -10.69
CA ARG A 613 2.09 9.03 -10.08
C ARG A 613 1.16 8.21 -10.97
N ALA A 614 0.21 8.85 -11.67
CA ALA A 614 -0.65 8.16 -12.64
C ALA A 614 0.16 7.69 -13.86
N THR A 615 1.12 8.49 -14.32
CA THR A 615 2.09 8.12 -15.36
C THR A 615 2.86 6.85 -14.98
N TRP A 616 3.45 6.80 -13.77
CA TRP A 616 4.19 5.63 -13.28
C TRP A 616 3.30 4.42 -12.99
N ALA A 617 2.08 4.62 -12.49
CA ALA A 617 1.11 3.53 -12.30
C ALA A 617 0.67 2.92 -13.64
N TYR A 618 0.49 3.74 -14.69
CA TYR A 618 0.25 3.24 -16.04
C TYR A 618 1.47 2.51 -16.60
N ALA A 619 2.69 3.06 -16.42
CA ALA A 619 3.93 2.42 -16.86
C ALA A 619 4.16 1.05 -16.19
N LEU A 620 3.90 0.93 -14.88
CA LEU A 620 3.97 -0.35 -14.14
C LEU A 620 2.97 -1.37 -14.69
N LEU A 621 1.69 -0.99 -14.80
CA LEU A 621 0.65 -1.90 -15.29
C LEU A 621 0.91 -2.32 -16.74
N LEU A 622 1.33 -1.38 -17.60
CA LEU A 622 1.71 -1.65 -18.98
C LEU A 622 2.90 -2.62 -19.04
N THR A 623 3.97 -2.38 -18.27
CA THR A 623 5.13 -3.27 -18.17
C THR A 623 4.72 -4.70 -17.80
N VAL A 624 3.88 -4.86 -16.76
CA VAL A 624 3.37 -6.18 -16.37
C VAL A 624 2.57 -6.84 -17.51
N THR A 625 1.67 -6.12 -18.19
CA THR A 625 0.93 -6.71 -19.33
C THR A 625 1.78 -6.96 -20.57
N THR A 626 2.82 -6.15 -20.86
CA THR A 626 3.71 -6.38 -22.01
C THR A 626 4.48 -7.68 -21.85
N ALA A 627 4.90 -8.04 -20.63
CA ALA A 627 5.54 -9.33 -20.34
C ALA A 627 4.64 -10.56 -20.62
N PHE A 628 3.33 -10.40 -20.50
CA PHE A 628 2.33 -11.46 -20.70
C PHE A 628 1.66 -11.45 -22.09
N THR A 629 1.55 -10.27 -22.70
CA THR A 629 0.76 -10.02 -23.92
C THR A 629 1.34 -8.81 -24.67
N PRO A 630 2.47 -8.98 -25.40
CA PRO A 630 3.20 -7.91 -26.06
C PRO A 630 2.38 -6.90 -26.88
N ILE A 631 1.33 -7.34 -27.58
CA ILE A 631 0.47 -6.51 -28.46
C ILE A 631 -0.20 -5.32 -27.74
N VAL A 632 -0.26 -5.33 -26.40
CA VAL A 632 -0.73 -4.20 -25.59
C VAL A 632 0.22 -2.99 -25.70
N TRP A 633 1.52 -3.19 -25.94
CA TRP A 633 2.48 -2.10 -26.11
C TRP A 633 2.28 -1.28 -27.39
N PRO A 634 2.19 -1.85 -28.62
CA PRO A 634 1.89 -1.06 -29.81
C PRO A 634 0.48 -0.46 -29.81
N LEU A 635 -0.50 -1.10 -29.13
CA LEU A 635 -1.80 -0.50 -28.84
C LEU A 635 -1.66 0.78 -27.98
N ALA A 636 -0.88 0.72 -26.90
CA ALA A 636 -0.57 1.86 -26.04
C ALA A 636 0.22 2.95 -26.78
N LEU A 637 1.14 2.58 -27.67
CA LEU A 637 1.89 3.50 -28.53
C LEU A 637 0.96 4.33 -29.43
N VAL A 638 0.06 3.67 -30.19
CA VAL A 638 -0.87 4.36 -31.10
C VAL A 638 -1.82 5.30 -30.33
N LEU A 639 -2.35 4.86 -29.19
CA LEU A 639 -3.21 5.69 -28.34
C LEU A 639 -2.43 6.85 -27.69
N GLY A 640 -1.19 6.62 -27.27
CA GLY A 640 -0.31 7.66 -26.72
C GLY A 640 0.06 8.72 -27.75
N ILE A 641 0.36 8.32 -28.99
CA ILE A 641 0.59 9.25 -30.12
C ILE A 641 -0.68 10.07 -30.39
N GLY A 642 -1.86 9.46 -30.33
CA GLY A 642 -3.14 10.18 -30.43
C GLY A 642 -3.31 11.26 -29.34
N VAL A 643 -2.98 10.94 -28.08
CA VAL A 643 -2.98 11.92 -26.98
C VAL A 643 -1.94 13.03 -27.22
N LEU A 644 -0.73 12.68 -27.68
CA LEU A 644 0.35 13.64 -27.94
C LEU A 644 0.01 14.59 -29.10
N ALA A 645 -0.66 14.10 -30.16
CA ALA A 645 -1.17 14.91 -31.26
C ALA A 645 -2.29 15.86 -30.82
N LEU A 646 -3.22 15.40 -29.97
CA LEU A 646 -4.24 16.24 -29.34
C LEU A 646 -3.63 17.30 -28.40
N ARG A 647 -2.47 17.01 -27.78
CA ARG A 647 -1.73 17.89 -26.86
C ARG A 647 -0.46 18.48 -27.50
N ARG A 648 -0.45 18.70 -28.83
CA ARG A 648 0.71 19.20 -29.59
C ARG A 648 1.25 20.58 -29.17
N THR A 649 0.50 21.35 -28.38
CA THR A 649 0.94 22.63 -27.78
C THR A 649 1.57 22.45 -26.39
N GLU A 650 1.48 21.27 -25.79
CA GLU A 650 2.02 20.93 -24.46
C GLU A 650 3.11 19.84 -24.54
N LEU A 651 3.76 19.67 -25.70
CA LEU A 651 4.83 18.68 -25.94
C LEU A 651 5.91 18.62 -24.84
N PRO A 652 6.50 19.71 -24.32
CA PRO A 652 7.49 19.61 -23.24
C PRO A 652 6.92 19.05 -21.92
N ALA A 653 5.61 19.11 -21.70
CA ALA A 653 4.95 18.53 -20.51
C ALA A 653 4.51 17.06 -20.72
N TYR A 654 4.04 16.69 -21.92
CA TYR A 654 3.54 15.35 -22.21
C TYR A 654 4.62 14.41 -22.81
N GLY A 655 5.62 14.92 -23.51
CA GLY A 655 6.72 14.14 -24.10
C GLY A 655 7.48 13.30 -23.06
N PRO A 656 8.00 13.88 -21.96
CA PRO A 656 8.68 13.10 -20.91
C PRO A 656 7.76 12.07 -20.23
N ARG A 657 6.46 12.34 -20.14
CA ARG A 657 5.47 11.37 -19.62
C ARG A 657 5.28 10.21 -20.60
N PHE A 658 5.10 10.49 -21.89
CA PHE A 658 4.95 9.51 -22.96
C PHE A 658 6.19 8.59 -23.07
N LEU A 659 7.39 9.19 -23.01
CA LEU A 659 8.65 8.44 -22.95
C LEU A 659 8.74 7.54 -21.71
N ALA A 660 8.37 8.03 -20.52
CA ALA A 660 8.32 7.19 -19.31
C ALA A 660 7.24 6.08 -19.39
N GLN A 661 6.12 6.31 -20.09
CA GLN A 661 5.07 5.30 -20.23
C GLN A 661 5.47 4.15 -21.15
N LEU A 662 6.14 4.44 -22.27
CA LEU A 662 6.42 3.45 -23.32
C LEU A 662 7.86 2.93 -23.28
N GLY A 663 8.82 3.77 -22.88
CA GLY A 663 10.22 3.39 -22.71
C GLY A 663 10.46 2.50 -21.49
N THR A 664 9.72 2.67 -20.38
CA THR A 664 9.88 1.83 -19.19
C THR A 664 9.55 0.34 -19.43
N PRO A 665 8.44 -0.04 -20.09
CA PRO A 665 8.21 -1.42 -20.51
C PRO A 665 9.35 -2.01 -21.34
N LEU A 666 9.94 -1.23 -22.26
CA LEU A 666 11.08 -1.72 -23.05
C LEU A 666 12.34 -1.88 -22.20
N LEU A 667 12.67 -0.89 -21.36
CA LEU A 667 13.87 -0.90 -20.52
C LEU A 667 13.85 -2.01 -19.45
N VAL A 668 12.73 -2.17 -18.75
CA VAL A 668 12.60 -3.14 -17.64
C VAL A 668 12.53 -4.58 -18.14
N LEU A 669 12.00 -4.79 -19.35
CA LEU A 669 11.86 -6.12 -19.96
C LEU A 669 12.96 -6.43 -21.01
N ALA A 670 13.94 -5.55 -21.20
CA ALA A 670 15.10 -5.84 -22.05
C ALA A 670 15.98 -6.93 -21.40
N PRO A 671 16.70 -7.77 -22.18
CA PRO A 671 16.78 -7.76 -23.65
C PRO A 671 15.58 -8.41 -24.36
N TRP A 672 14.68 -9.13 -23.66
CA TRP A 672 13.53 -9.79 -24.28
C TRP A 672 12.59 -8.83 -25.02
N SER A 673 12.35 -7.62 -24.49
CA SER A 673 11.59 -6.57 -25.18
C SER A 673 12.18 -6.15 -26.53
N LEU A 674 13.48 -6.37 -26.73
CA LEU A 674 14.22 -6.00 -27.93
C LEU A 674 14.21 -7.11 -28.99
N SER A 675 14.18 -8.39 -28.60
CA SER A 675 13.99 -9.50 -29.55
C SER A 675 12.58 -9.53 -30.17
N LEU A 676 11.61 -8.83 -29.57
CA LEU A 676 10.28 -8.61 -30.14
C LEU A 676 10.25 -7.54 -31.26
N LEU A 677 11.30 -6.75 -31.46
CA LEU A 677 11.32 -5.72 -32.51
C LEU A 677 11.69 -6.32 -33.89
N PRO A 678 11.06 -5.86 -35.00
CA PRO A 678 9.97 -4.89 -35.05
C PRO A 678 8.56 -5.50 -34.94
N PHE A 679 8.37 -6.80 -35.20
CA PHE A 679 7.04 -7.41 -35.39
C PHE A 679 6.68 -8.56 -34.42
N GLY A 680 7.60 -8.99 -33.55
CA GLY A 680 7.35 -10.05 -32.56
C GLY A 680 6.24 -9.71 -31.53
N PHE A 681 5.86 -8.44 -31.42
CA PHE A 681 4.78 -7.97 -30.54
C PHE A 681 3.39 -8.57 -30.84
N PHE A 682 3.17 -9.27 -31.95
CA PHE A 682 1.92 -10.00 -32.21
C PHE A 682 1.83 -11.38 -31.54
N ARG A 683 2.93 -11.89 -30.97
CA ARG A 683 2.95 -13.14 -30.18
C ARG A 683 2.23 -12.98 -28.83
N GLU A 684 1.74 -14.10 -28.32
CA GLU A 684 1.24 -14.27 -26.95
C GLU A 684 2.13 -15.28 -26.20
N THR A 685 2.05 -15.30 -24.87
CA THR A 685 2.72 -16.29 -24.01
C THR A 685 2.11 -17.69 -24.15
N GLY A 686 2.96 -18.72 -24.10
CA GLY A 686 2.59 -20.11 -24.40
C GLY A 686 2.71 -20.49 -25.88
N LEU A 687 2.12 -21.61 -26.27
CA LEU A 687 2.21 -22.16 -27.62
C LEU A 687 1.41 -21.34 -28.65
N GLU A 688 1.95 -21.18 -29.86
CA GLU A 688 1.30 -20.53 -31.01
C GLU A 688 0.11 -21.39 -31.54
N TYR A 689 -1.01 -21.39 -30.80
CA TYR A 689 -2.24 -22.13 -31.14
C TYR A 689 -3.05 -21.41 -32.24
N GLY A 690 -2.47 -21.38 -33.46
CA GLY A 690 -3.12 -21.00 -34.73
C GLY A 690 -3.57 -19.55 -34.91
N PRO A 691 -3.99 -19.18 -36.13
CA PRO A 691 -4.72 -17.95 -36.41
C PRO A 691 -6.15 -18.01 -35.86
N SER A 692 -6.82 -16.87 -35.78
CA SER A 692 -8.21 -16.74 -35.35
C SER A 692 -9.20 -17.26 -36.39
N ALA A 693 -10.24 -17.94 -35.91
CA ALA A 693 -11.37 -18.39 -36.72
C ALA A 693 -12.57 -17.40 -36.73
N ALA A 694 -12.38 -16.17 -36.25
CA ALA A 694 -13.44 -15.15 -36.19
C ALA A 694 -13.81 -14.61 -37.58
N SER A 695 -15.11 -14.47 -37.85
CA SER A 695 -15.59 -13.68 -38.98
C SER A 695 -15.58 -12.18 -38.64
N ALA A 696 -15.74 -11.32 -39.66
CA ALA A 696 -15.91 -9.89 -39.45
C ALA A 696 -17.12 -9.53 -38.55
N LEU A 697 -18.16 -10.39 -38.51
CA LEU A 697 -19.30 -10.22 -37.61
C LEU A 697 -18.99 -10.64 -36.17
N ASP A 698 -18.11 -11.62 -35.96
CA ASP A 698 -17.64 -12.04 -34.64
C ASP A 698 -16.75 -10.95 -34.03
N LEU A 699 -15.79 -10.43 -34.79
CA LEU A 699 -14.91 -9.33 -34.35
C LEU A 699 -15.72 -8.08 -33.98
N LEU A 700 -16.72 -7.70 -34.79
CA LEU A 700 -17.66 -6.62 -34.48
C LEU A 700 -18.57 -6.94 -33.27
N GLY A 701 -18.85 -8.22 -33.02
CA GLY A 701 -19.49 -8.72 -31.80
C GLY A 701 -18.58 -8.80 -30.56
N ALA A 702 -17.32 -8.34 -30.66
CA ALA A 702 -16.27 -8.47 -29.64
C ALA A 702 -15.90 -9.94 -29.31
N SER A 703 -15.98 -10.83 -30.30
CA SER A 703 -15.61 -12.25 -30.19
C SER A 703 -14.40 -12.59 -31.07
N PRO A 704 -13.29 -13.10 -30.49
CA PRO A 704 -12.09 -13.49 -31.24
C PRO A 704 -12.13 -14.92 -31.78
N GLY A 705 -13.27 -15.61 -31.71
CA GLY A 705 -13.40 -17.00 -32.15
C GLY A 705 -12.53 -18.00 -31.40
N GLY A 706 -12.61 -19.27 -31.80
CA GLY A 706 -11.89 -20.38 -31.16
C GLY A 706 -12.58 -20.93 -29.89
N PRO A 707 -11.92 -21.87 -29.17
CA PRO A 707 -12.52 -22.61 -28.06
C PRO A 707 -13.06 -21.71 -26.94
N GLY A 708 -14.21 -22.09 -26.35
CA GLY A 708 -14.83 -21.36 -25.24
C GLY A 708 -15.40 -19.97 -25.57
N THR A 709 -15.26 -19.48 -26.80
CA THR A 709 -15.93 -18.24 -27.24
C THR A 709 -17.39 -18.50 -27.62
N ALA A 710 -18.19 -17.43 -27.63
CA ALA A 710 -19.50 -17.42 -28.26
C ALA A 710 -19.40 -16.66 -29.59
N GLY A 711 -19.77 -17.31 -30.69
CA GLY A 711 -19.86 -16.66 -31.99
C GLY A 711 -21.15 -15.87 -32.19
N GLY A 712 -21.15 -15.00 -33.19
CA GLY A 712 -22.31 -14.24 -33.64
C GLY A 712 -22.69 -13.05 -32.76
N LEU A 713 -23.85 -12.48 -33.07
CA LEU A 713 -24.29 -11.16 -32.62
C LEU A 713 -24.80 -11.09 -31.16
N VAL A 714 -24.36 -11.99 -30.28
CA VAL A 714 -24.88 -12.11 -28.89
C VAL A 714 -24.67 -10.82 -28.07
N LEU A 715 -23.59 -10.07 -28.35
CA LEU A 715 -23.30 -8.78 -27.71
C LEU A 715 -23.63 -7.56 -28.59
N ILE A 716 -24.37 -7.72 -29.71
CA ILE A 716 -24.67 -6.59 -30.61
C ILE A 716 -25.45 -5.46 -29.92
N GLY A 717 -26.25 -5.79 -28.90
CA GLY A 717 -26.92 -4.79 -28.06
C GLY A 717 -25.95 -3.78 -27.44
N LEU A 718 -24.75 -4.24 -27.03
CA LEU A 718 -23.71 -3.40 -26.46
C LEU A 718 -23.13 -2.43 -27.50
N VAL A 719 -22.90 -2.90 -28.73
CA VAL A 719 -22.44 -2.08 -29.86
C VAL A 719 -23.51 -1.04 -30.23
N LEU A 720 -24.78 -1.44 -30.28
CA LEU A 720 -25.91 -0.55 -30.53
C LEU A 720 -26.06 0.51 -29.42
N ALA A 721 -25.82 0.16 -28.15
CA ALA A 721 -25.80 1.10 -27.04
C ALA A 721 -24.61 2.08 -27.12
N ALA A 722 -23.42 1.61 -27.53
CA ALA A 722 -22.26 2.46 -27.76
C ALA A 722 -22.45 3.42 -28.96
N LEU A 723 -23.15 2.98 -30.01
CA LEU A 723 -23.53 3.82 -31.14
C LEU A 723 -24.59 4.85 -30.73
N ALA A 724 -25.60 4.45 -29.95
CA ALA A 724 -26.57 5.38 -29.39
C ALA A 724 -25.91 6.43 -28.46
N ALA A 725 -24.81 6.09 -27.79
CA ALA A 725 -24.05 7.04 -26.96
C ALA A 725 -23.43 8.19 -27.79
N LEU A 726 -23.15 8.02 -29.08
CA LEU A 726 -22.66 9.11 -29.95
C LEU A 726 -23.68 10.24 -30.14
N LEU A 727 -24.97 9.98 -29.86
CA LEU A 727 -26.03 10.99 -29.88
C LEU A 727 -26.03 11.87 -28.60
N ARG A 728 -25.18 11.58 -27.61
CA ARG A 728 -25.07 12.37 -26.37
C ARG A 728 -24.19 13.60 -26.58
N SER A 729 -24.74 14.79 -26.34
CA SER A 729 -24.01 16.07 -26.32
C SER A 729 -23.12 16.20 -25.08
N GLU A 730 -23.65 15.85 -23.90
CA GLU A 730 -22.91 15.77 -22.64
C GLU A 730 -21.81 14.70 -22.69
N ARG A 731 -20.69 14.92 -21.99
CA ARG A 731 -19.57 13.95 -21.88
C ARG A 731 -19.02 13.44 -23.22
N ARG A 732 -19.30 14.14 -24.33
CA ARG A 732 -18.90 13.77 -25.70
C ARG A 732 -17.41 13.47 -25.84
N THR A 733 -16.54 14.18 -25.10
CA THR A 733 -15.09 13.90 -25.06
C THR A 733 -14.77 12.49 -24.57
N ALA A 734 -15.35 12.05 -23.45
CA ALA A 734 -15.15 10.72 -22.88
C ALA A 734 -15.76 9.59 -23.74
N ILE A 735 -16.85 9.89 -24.47
CA ILE A 735 -17.47 8.95 -25.41
C ILE A 735 -16.61 8.83 -26.69
N LEU A 736 -16.06 9.94 -27.19
CA LEU A 736 -15.15 9.93 -28.33
C LEU A 736 -13.82 9.22 -28.01
N THR A 737 -13.22 9.42 -26.84
CA THR A 737 -11.98 8.72 -26.47
C THR A 737 -12.20 7.21 -26.29
N ALA A 738 -13.36 6.81 -25.75
CA ALA A 738 -13.77 5.40 -25.75
C ALA A 738 -13.93 4.85 -27.18
N TRP A 739 -14.54 5.61 -28.11
CA TRP A 739 -14.66 5.19 -29.50
C TRP A 739 -13.32 5.16 -30.26
N THR A 740 -12.36 6.05 -29.96
CA THR A 740 -10.99 5.97 -30.49
C THR A 740 -10.27 4.71 -29.99
N ALA A 741 -10.39 4.38 -28.71
CA ALA A 741 -9.84 3.15 -28.15
C ALA A 741 -10.48 1.89 -28.76
N ALA A 742 -11.81 1.92 -29.00
CA ALA A 742 -12.51 0.85 -29.68
C ALA A 742 -12.02 0.66 -31.13
N LEU A 743 -11.92 1.74 -31.91
CA LEU A 743 -11.45 1.67 -33.30
C LEU A 743 -10.01 1.13 -33.40
N VAL A 744 -9.10 1.58 -32.54
CA VAL A 744 -7.72 1.09 -32.49
C VAL A 744 -7.67 -0.39 -32.06
N GLY A 745 -8.45 -0.79 -31.05
CA GLY A 745 -8.59 -2.20 -30.65
C GLY A 745 -9.12 -3.09 -31.78
N LEU A 746 -10.12 -2.63 -32.53
CA LEU A 746 -10.71 -3.36 -33.66
C LEU A 746 -9.73 -3.50 -34.83
N VAL A 747 -8.95 -2.46 -35.15
CA VAL A 747 -7.91 -2.53 -36.19
C VAL A 747 -6.83 -3.55 -35.82
N PHE A 748 -6.34 -3.55 -34.58
CA PHE A 748 -5.40 -4.57 -34.12
C PHE A 748 -6.02 -5.97 -34.04
N ALA A 749 -7.32 -6.09 -33.78
CA ALA A 749 -8.03 -7.38 -33.82
C ALA A 749 -8.07 -7.95 -35.23
N VAL A 750 -8.33 -7.13 -36.26
CA VAL A 750 -8.25 -7.54 -37.66
C VAL A 750 -6.81 -7.90 -38.07
N LEU A 751 -5.81 -7.08 -37.71
CA LEU A 751 -4.40 -7.34 -38.05
C LEU A 751 -3.84 -8.60 -37.39
N SER A 752 -4.26 -8.91 -36.16
CA SER A 752 -3.85 -10.13 -35.47
C SER A 752 -4.61 -11.36 -35.94
N ASN A 753 -5.86 -11.23 -36.43
CA ASN A 753 -6.73 -12.34 -36.80
C ASN A 753 -6.05 -13.38 -37.73
N ASP A 754 -5.31 -12.91 -38.72
CA ASP A 754 -4.78 -13.74 -39.80
C ASP A 754 -3.41 -14.38 -39.45
N SER A 755 -2.78 -13.96 -38.35
CA SER A 755 -1.41 -14.35 -37.96
C SER A 755 -1.30 -14.89 -36.54
N ALA A 756 -2.27 -14.59 -35.68
CA ALA A 756 -2.35 -14.94 -34.27
C ALA A 756 -3.83 -15.01 -33.83
N TRP A 757 -4.09 -15.11 -32.53
CA TRP A 757 -5.45 -15.05 -32.00
C TRP A 757 -5.83 -13.61 -31.61
N ALA A 758 -6.98 -13.13 -32.10
CA ALA A 758 -7.44 -11.75 -31.92
C ALA A 758 -7.91 -11.40 -30.49
N GLY A 759 -7.74 -12.30 -29.51
CA GLY A 759 -8.23 -12.17 -28.14
C GLY A 759 -7.79 -10.88 -27.43
N PRO A 760 -6.49 -10.58 -27.30
CA PRO A 760 -6.02 -9.36 -26.63
C PRO A 760 -6.66 -8.08 -27.16
N ALA A 761 -6.73 -7.95 -28.49
CA ALA A 761 -7.22 -6.75 -29.16
C ALA A 761 -8.75 -6.64 -29.14
N THR A 762 -9.48 -7.76 -29.27
CA THR A 762 -10.94 -7.79 -29.05
C THR A 762 -11.32 -7.51 -27.59
N LEU A 763 -10.46 -7.82 -26.62
CA LEU A 763 -10.66 -7.44 -25.21
C LEU A 763 -10.53 -5.92 -25.01
N VAL A 764 -9.59 -5.28 -25.70
CA VAL A 764 -9.43 -3.80 -25.76
C VAL A 764 -10.60 -3.13 -26.50
N TYR A 765 -11.07 -3.71 -27.60
CA TYR A 765 -12.31 -3.28 -28.27
C TYR A 765 -13.52 -3.39 -27.32
N GLY A 766 -13.72 -4.56 -26.70
CA GLY A 766 -14.87 -4.86 -25.85
C GLY A 766 -14.98 -3.94 -24.63
N ILE A 767 -13.88 -3.67 -23.91
CA ILE A 767 -13.91 -2.74 -22.77
C ILE A 767 -14.19 -1.29 -23.22
N ALA A 768 -13.73 -0.90 -24.41
CA ALA A 768 -13.92 0.45 -24.94
C ALA A 768 -15.37 0.68 -25.42
N VAL A 769 -15.96 -0.29 -26.12
CA VAL A 769 -17.39 -0.29 -26.48
C VAL A 769 -18.27 -0.31 -25.22
N LEU A 770 -17.91 -1.12 -24.22
CA LEU A 770 -18.60 -1.15 -22.92
C LEU A 770 -18.51 0.19 -22.18
N ALA A 771 -17.36 0.87 -22.22
CA ALA A 771 -17.19 2.20 -21.65
C ALA A 771 -18.08 3.23 -22.37
N ALA A 772 -18.13 3.22 -23.70
CA ALA A 772 -19.02 4.08 -24.48
C ALA A 772 -20.51 3.81 -24.17
N ALA A 773 -20.95 2.54 -24.14
CA ALA A 773 -22.32 2.15 -23.82
C ALA A 773 -22.75 2.57 -22.40
N THR A 774 -21.88 2.36 -21.40
CA THR A 774 -22.16 2.74 -20.00
C THR A 774 -22.13 4.25 -19.77
N LEU A 775 -21.23 4.98 -20.44
CA LEU A 775 -21.25 6.45 -20.48
C LEU A 775 -22.45 7.01 -21.24
N GLY A 776 -23.02 6.29 -22.20
CA GLY A 776 -24.31 6.63 -22.82
C GLY A 776 -25.48 6.45 -21.84
N ALA A 777 -25.49 5.30 -21.14
CA ALA A 777 -26.57 4.87 -20.26
C ALA A 777 -26.64 5.59 -18.89
N ASP A 778 -25.55 6.13 -18.36
CA ASP A 778 -25.57 6.83 -17.06
C ASP A 778 -26.49 8.07 -17.13
N GLY A 779 -27.52 8.13 -16.28
CA GLY A 779 -28.58 9.14 -16.35
C GLY A 779 -29.59 8.96 -17.50
N ALA A 780 -29.71 7.78 -18.13
CA ALA A 780 -30.73 7.56 -19.16
C ALA A 780 -32.18 7.58 -18.62
N ARG A 781 -32.42 7.12 -17.39
CA ARG A 781 -33.79 7.00 -16.82
C ARG A 781 -34.50 8.35 -16.65
N SER A 782 -33.80 9.41 -16.26
CA SER A 782 -34.38 10.75 -16.15
C SER A 782 -34.67 11.34 -17.53
N ARG A 783 -33.66 11.35 -18.41
CA ARG A 783 -33.75 11.87 -19.79
C ARG A 783 -34.82 11.20 -20.66
N VAL A 784 -35.19 9.94 -20.38
CA VAL A 784 -36.31 9.24 -21.03
C VAL A 784 -37.66 9.65 -20.45
N ALA A 785 -37.74 9.95 -19.16
CA ALA A 785 -38.96 10.48 -18.52
C ALA A 785 -39.21 11.97 -18.84
N GLU A 786 -38.16 12.72 -19.15
CA GLU A 786 -38.21 14.11 -19.62
C GLU A 786 -38.68 14.26 -21.09
N GLN A 787 -38.81 13.15 -21.84
CA GLN A 787 -39.19 13.15 -23.26
C GLN A 787 -40.60 12.60 -23.49
N SER A 788 -41.34 13.25 -24.40
CA SER A 788 -42.65 12.78 -24.85
C SER A 788 -42.56 11.42 -25.54
N PHE A 789 -43.63 10.62 -25.40
CA PHE A 789 -43.65 9.25 -25.90
C PHE A 789 -43.53 9.20 -27.43
N GLY A 790 -42.60 8.39 -27.94
CA GLY A 790 -42.31 8.28 -29.36
C GLY A 790 -41.28 7.20 -29.67
N TRP A 791 -41.04 6.94 -30.97
CA TRP A 791 -40.32 5.75 -31.48
C TRP A 791 -38.94 5.48 -30.87
N ARG A 792 -38.26 6.52 -30.37
CA ARG A 792 -36.94 6.38 -29.71
C ARG A 792 -37.02 5.55 -28.42
N GLN A 793 -38.14 5.61 -27.70
CA GLN A 793 -38.32 4.91 -26.42
C GLN A 793 -38.40 3.38 -26.56
N PRO A 794 -39.24 2.78 -27.45
CA PRO A 794 -39.21 1.33 -27.66
C PRO A 794 -37.89 0.85 -28.28
N VAL A 795 -37.23 1.64 -29.14
CA VAL A 795 -35.88 1.31 -29.65
C VAL A 795 -34.85 1.28 -28.51
N ALA A 796 -34.85 2.28 -27.61
CA ALA A 796 -34.00 2.29 -26.44
C ALA A 796 -34.29 1.12 -25.48
N ALA A 797 -35.56 0.74 -25.30
CA ALA A 797 -35.97 -0.41 -24.51
C ALA A 797 -35.47 -1.74 -25.10
N LEU A 798 -35.56 -1.91 -26.44
CA LEU A 798 -35.01 -3.09 -27.14
C LEU A 798 -33.48 -3.17 -27.03
N ILE A 799 -32.77 -2.06 -27.17
CA ILE A 799 -31.31 -2.00 -26.98
C ILE A 799 -30.94 -2.33 -25.53
N ALA A 800 -31.67 -1.80 -24.54
CA ALA A 800 -31.46 -2.08 -23.13
C ALA A 800 -31.74 -3.56 -22.79
N LEU A 801 -32.79 -4.15 -23.36
CA LEU A 801 -33.11 -5.58 -23.22
C LEU A 801 -32.01 -6.45 -23.83
N ALA A 802 -31.52 -6.15 -25.03
CA ALA A 802 -30.40 -6.85 -25.65
C ALA A 802 -29.12 -6.75 -24.81
N CYS A 803 -28.82 -5.57 -24.25
CA CYS A 803 -27.71 -5.37 -23.31
C CYS A 803 -27.86 -6.19 -22.02
N ALA A 804 -29.08 -6.32 -21.49
CA ALA A 804 -29.32 -7.12 -20.29
C ALA A 804 -29.20 -8.62 -20.55
N VAL A 805 -29.78 -9.11 -21.67
CA VAL A 805 -29.85 -10.54 -21.99
C VAL A 805 -28.50 -11.12 -22.41
N GLY A 806 -27.72 -10.42 -23.25
CA GLY A 806 -26.47 -10.95 -23.81
C GLY A 806 -25.50 -11.53 -22.76
N PRO A 807 -25.01 -10.73 -21.78
CA PRO A 807 -24.12 -11.21 -20.73
C PRO A 807 -24.72 -12.32 -19.85
N LEU A 808 -26.03 -12.31 -19.61
CA LEU A 808 -26.71 -13.35 -18.83
C LEU A 808 -26.76 -14.69 -19.59
N VAL A 809 -27.01 -14.65 -20.90
CA VAL A 809 -26.96 -15.84 -21.78
C VAL A 809 -25.54 -16.39 -21.87
N LEU A 810 -24.52 -15.54 -21.92
CA LEU A 810 -23.11 -15.96 -21.88
C LEU A 810 -22.75 -16.62 -20.54
N ALA A 811 -23.10 -16.00 -19.41
CA ALA A 811 -22.84 -16.54 -18.08
C ALA A 811 -23.56 -17.89 -17.83
N ALA A 812 -24.86 -17.97 -18.15
CA ALA A 812 -25.63 -19.21 -18.02
C ALA A 812 -25.12 -20.30 -18.99
N GLY A 813 -24.87 -19.95 -20.25
CA GLY A 813 -24.33 -20.85 -21.25
C GLY A 813 -22.91 -21.34 -20.95
N TRP A 814 -22.14 -20.61 -20.12
CA TRP A 814 -20.82 -21.04 -19.64
C TRP A 814 -20.91 -21.92 -18.38
N MET A 815 -21.83 -21.66 -17.44
CA MET A 815 -22.08 -22.60 -16.33
C MET A 815 -22.57 -23.97 -16.81
N ILE A 816 -23.50 -23.98 -17.77
CA ILE A 816 -24.10 -25.20 -18.32
C ILE A 816 -23.06 -26.02 -19.09
N ARG A 817 -22.40 -25.41 -20.09
CA ARG A 817 -21.37 -26.08 -20.90
C ARG A 817 -20.07 -26.33 -20.11
N GLY A 818 -19.83 -25.60 -19.03
CA GLY A 818 -18.55 -25.57 -18.34
C GLY A 818 -17.45 -24.91 -19.16
N ALA A 819 -16.23 -24.89 -18.60
CA ALA A 819 -15.01 -24.44 -19.26
C ALA A 819 -14.47 -25.45 -20.30
N HIS A 820 -15.35 -26.04 -21.11
CA HIS A 820 -14.94 -27.01 -22.14
C HIS A 820 -14.13 -26.31 -23.26
N GLY A 821 -12.91 -26.81 -23.45
CA GLY A 821 -11.90 -26.33 -24.39
C GLY A 821 -10.69 -27.28 -24.34
N PRO A 822 -9.59 -26.97 -25.04
CA PRO A 822 -8.40 -27.82 -25.05
C PRO A 822 -7.61 -27.85 -23.73
N VAL A 823 -7.94 -27.03 -22.73
CA VAL A 823 -7.33 -27.08 -21.38
C VAL A 823 -7.98 -28.16 -20.52
N GLU A 824 -7.15 -29.02 -19.94
CA GLU A 824 -7.58 -30.07 -19.02
C GLU A 824 -6.60 -30.24 -17.84
N ARG A 825 -7.03 -31.01 -16.82
CA ARG A 825 -6.13 -31.57 -15.80
C ARG A 825 -5.56 -32.88 -16.32
N ARG A 826 -4.24 -32.96 -16.45
CA ARG A 826 -3.55 -34.17 -16.93
C ARG A 826 -2.20 -34.37 -16.25
N ASP A 827 -1.60 -35.51 -16.51
CA ASP A 827 -0.22 -35.80 -16.12
C ASP A 827 0.72 -34.76 -16.78
N PRO A 828 1.60 -34.06 -16.04
CA PRO A 828 2.63 -33.23 -16.65
C PRO A 828 3.67 -34.04 -17.45
N VAL A 829 3.78 -35.36 -17.24
CA VAL A 829 4.70 -36.22 -18.00
C VAL A 829 4.15 -36.46 -19.42
N GLN A 830 4.87 -35.96 -20.43
CA GLN A 830 4.44 -35.98 -21.84
C GLN A 830 4.98 -37.19 -22.64
N VAL A 831 5.96 -37.90 -22.08
CA VAL A 831 6.56 -39.12 -22.63
C VAL A 831 6.27 -40.32 -21.71
N PRO A 832 6.35 -41.58 -22.17
CA PRO A 832 6.16 -42.73 -21.28
C PRO A 832 7.10 -42.67 -20.06
N ALA A 833 6.62 -43.07 -18.88
CA ALA A 833 7.37 -42.86 -17.62
C ALA A 833 8.80 -43.44 -17.64
N PHE A 834 9.01 -44.61 -18.27
CA PHE A 834 10.35 -45.18 -18.41
C PHE A 834 11.29 -44.38 -19.34
N VAL A 835 10.74 -43.65 -20.31
CA VAL A 835 11.48 -42.74 -21.19
C VAL A 835 11.89 -41.48 -20.44
N ALA A 836 11.00 -40.95 -19.60
CA ALA A 836 11.31 -39.85 -18.69
C ALA A 836 12.44 -40.25 -17.73
N GLU A 837 12.35 -41.44 -17.11
CA GLU A 837 13.37 -41.97 -16.19
C GLU A 837 14.72 -42.22 -16.89
N GLU A 838 14.73 -42.88 -18.07
CA GLU A 838 15.97 -43.14 -18.83
C GLU A 838 16.68 -41.82 -19.24
N SER A 839 15.91 -40.77 -19.55
CA SER A 839 16.48 -39.43 -19.84
C SER A 839 17.11 -38.73 -18.63
N GLY A 840 16.78 -39.16 -17.40
CA GLY A 840 17.40 -38.71 -16.16
C GLY A 840 18.73 -39.42 -15.83
N THR A 841 19.07 -40.51 -16.55
CA THR A 841 20.30 -41.27 -16.31
C THR A 841 21.56 -40.52 -16.74
N ARG A 842 22.74 -41.09 -16.44
CA ARG A 842 24.07 -40.58 -16.82
C ARG A 842 24.27 -40.31 -18.32
N ASP A 843 23.47 -40.93 -19.18
CA ASP A 843 23.59 -40.76 -20.64
C ASP A 843 22.75 -39.54 -21.12
N GLN A 844 21.85 -38.98 -20.29
CA GLN A 844 21.07 -37.75 -20.54
C GLN A 844 20.37 -37.70 -21.91
N ALA A 845 19.84 -38.86 -22.31
CA ALA A 845 19.22 -39.10 -23.59
C ALA A 845 17.98 -38.22 -23.85
N ARG A 846 17.76 -37.86 -25.12
CA ARG A 846 16.61 -37.08 -25.57
C ARG A 846 15.56 -37.95 -26.27
N THR A 847 14.33 -37.44 -26.28
CA THR A 847 13.20 -37.96 -27.08
C THR A 847 12.82 -36.94 -28.13
N LEU A 848 12.80 -37.36 -29.39
CA LEU A 848 12.23 -36.61 -30.50
C LEU A 848 10.73 -36.92 -30.55
N VAL A 849 9.88 -35.94 -30.23
CA VAL A 849 8.43 -36.06 -30.40
C VAL A 849 8.05 -35.49 -31.76
N LEU A 850 7.41 -36.31 -32.60
CA LEU A 850 6.93 -35.95 -33.92
C LEU A 850 5.41 -35.75 -33.89
N ASP A 851 4.95 -34.66 -34.48
CA ASP A 851 3.53 -34.34 -34.66
C ASP A 851 3.27 -33.93 -36.10
N SER A 852 2.14 -34.35 -36.69
CA SER A 852 1.91 -34.17 -38.13
C SER A 852 0.46 -34.41 -38.53
N ASP A 853 -0.19 -33.37 -39.06
CA ASP A 853 -1.51 -33.47 -39.71
C ASP A 853 -1.42 -34.03 -41.15
N SER A 854 -0.23 -34.08 -41.75
CA SER A 854 -0.05 -34.43 -43.17
C SER A 854 1.38 -34.83 -43.51
N THR A 855 1.56 -35.78 -44.43
CA THR A 855 2.89 -36.23 -44.89
C THR A 855 3.76 -35.13 -45.52
N ALA A 856 3.18 -33.97 -45.87
CA ALA A 856 3.89 -32.81 -46.39
C ALA A 856 4.33 -31.80 -45.31
N ARG A 857 3.86 -31.92 -44.06
CA ARG A 857 4.22 -31.02 -42.95
C ARG A 857 4.33 -31.79 -41.62
N VAL A 858 5.52 -31.73 -41.03
CA VAL A 858 5.87 -32.37 -39.76
C VAL A 858 6.32 -31.27 -38.80
N GLY A 859 5.64 -31.16 -37.66
CA GLY A 859 6.17 -30.50 -36.48
C GLY A 859 7.02 -31.48 -35.68
N TYR A 860 8.02 -30.98 -34.97
CA TYR A 860 8.75 -31.79 -34.00
C TYR A 860 9.13 -30.95 -32.79
N VAL A 861 9.29 -31.62 -31.64
CA VAL A 861 9.90 -31.03 -30.45
C VAL A 861 10.89 -32.02 -29.85
N LEU A 862 12.07 -31.50 -29.50
CA LEU A 862 13.17 -32.28 -28.94
C LEU A 862 13.15 -32.12 -27.41
N VAL A 863 12.84 -33.21 -26.72
CA VAL A 863 12.53 -33.24 -25.28
C VAL A 863 13.64 -33.95 -24.49
N ARG A 864 13.99 -33.42 -23.31
CA ARG A 864 14.79 -34.09 -22.27
C ARG A 864 13.94 -34.12 -20.99
N GLY A 865 14.08 -35.15 -20.16
CA GLY A 865 13.27 -35.29 -18.96
C GLY A 865 11.81 -35.67 -19.24
N SER A 866 10.92 -35.25 -18.34
CA SER A 866 9.50 -35.64 -18.34
C SER A 866 8.61 -34.91 -19.36
N GLY A 867 9.12 -33.93 -20.11
CA GLY A 867 8.32 -33.17 -21.07
C GLY A 867 8.64 -31.69 -21.11
N VAL A 868 8.07 -31.00 -22.09
CA VAL A 868 8.10 -29.54 -22.23
C VAL A 868 7.31 -28.89 -21.09
N ARG A 869 7.77 -27.74 -20.61
CA ARG A 869 7.22 -26.99 -19.47
C ARG A 869 7.00 -25.52 -19.83
N MET A 870 6.20 -24.82 -19.02
CA MET A 870 5.97 -23.37 -19.15
C MET A 870 7.27 -22.57 -19.33
N GLY A 871 7.35 -21.78 -20.40
CA GLY A 871 8.51 -20.99 -20.80
C GLY A 871 9.43 -21.64 -21.85
N ASP A 872 9.39 -22.97 -22.02
CA ASP A 872 10.28 -23.66 -22.96
C ASP A 872 10.03 -23.27 -24.42
N SER A 873 8.77 -23.01 -24.80
CA SER A 873 8.37 -22.63 -26.16
C SER A 873 8.95 -21.28 -26.60
N GLU A 874 9.14 -20.37 -25.66
CA GLU A 874 9.64 -19.01 -25.89
C GLU A 874 11.17 -18.92 -25.77
N ILE A 875 11.81 -19.92 -25.17
CA ILE A 875 13.26 -20.01 -24.95
C ILE A 875 14.00 -20.62 -26.16
N VAL A 876 13.35 -21.47 -26.96
CA VAL A 876 13.97 -22.16 -28.12
C VAL A 876 14.07 -21.22 -29.34
N ASP A 877 14.91 -20.19 -29.21
CA ASP A 877 15.19 -19.23 -30.26
C ASP A 877 16.35 -19.72 -31.15
N GLY A 878 16.05 -20.71 -32.00
CA GLY A 878 17.05 -21.30 -32.90
C GLY A 878 16.56 -22.52 -33.68
N ARG A 879 16.27 -22.35 -34.99
CA ARG A 879 16.11 -23.48 -35.91
C ARG A 879 17.45 -24.17 -36.14
N ASN A 880 17.62 -25.36 -35.56
CA ASN A 880 18.77 -26.20 -35.90
C ASN A 880 18.55 -26.80 -37.30
N THR A 881 19.05 -26.10 -38.33
CA THR A 881 18.88 -26.51 -39.74
C THR A 881 19.56 -27.85 -40.09
N GLY A 882 20.38 -28.41 -39.18
CA GLY A 882 20.82 -29.80 -39.24
C GLY A 882 19.68 -30.74 -38.85
N LEU A 883 19.16 -30.60 -37.64
CA LEU A 883 18.04 -31.39 -37.13
C LEU A 883 16.78 -31.28 -38.01
N ASP A 884 16.46 -30.09 -38.53
CA ASP A 884 15.37 -29.90 -39.49
C ASP A 884 15.50 -30.82 -40.71
N LYS A 885 16.73 -30.97 -41.25
CA LYS A 885 17.02 -31.87 -42.37
C LYS A 885 16.98 -33.34 -41.95
N VAL A 886 17.47 -33.68 -40.76
CA VAL A 886 17.39 -35.06 -40.23
C VAL A 886 15.93 -35.49 -40.12
N VAL A 887 15.07 -34.66 -39.52
CA VAL A 887 13.63 -34.95 -39.35
C VAL A 887 12.91 -34.98 -40.70
N ALA A 888 13.21 -34.05 -41.62
CA ALA A 888 12.63 -34.05 -42.96
C ALA A 888 12.99 -35.32 -43.75
N ASN A 889 14.28 -35.70 -43.77
CA ASN A 889 14.75 -36.91 -44.46
C ASN A 889 14.21 -38.19 -43.80
N LEU A 890 14.07 -38.21 -42.47
CA LEU A 890 13.50 -39.31 -41.70
C LEU A 890 12.04 -39.57 -42.09
N VAL A 891 11.18 -38.54 -42.13
CA VAL A 891 9.76 -38.74 -42.50
C VAL A 891 9.55 -38.89 -44.01
N ALA A 892 10.46 -38.34 -44.83
CA ALA A 892 10.47 -38.61 -46.27
C ALA A 892 10.98 -40.02 -46.63
N GLY A 893 11.60 -40.75 -45.70
CA GLY A 893 12.19 -42.08 -45.93
C GLY A 893 13.38 -42.05 -46.90
N SER A 894 14.12 -40.93 -46.92
CA SER A 894 15.04 -40.59 -48.02
C SER A 894 16.53 -40.64 -47.63
N GLY A 895 16.93 -41.63 -46.83
CA GLY A 895 18.32 -41.86 -46.45
C GLY A 895 18.56 -43.19 -45.73
N ALA A 896 19.84 -43.50 -45.46
CA ALA A 896 20.27 -44.72 -44.77
C ALA A 896 20.78 -44.47 -43.34
N ASP A 897 21.33 -43.28 -43.06
CA ASP A 897 22.15 -43.00 -41.86
C ASP A 897 21.40 -42.21 -40.77
N GLN A 898 20.06 -42.12 -40.88
CA GLN A 898 19.21 -41.30 -40.00
C GLN A 898 19.33 -41.68 -38.52
N ALA A 899 19.47 -42.98 -38.19
CA ALA A 899 19.67 -43.43 -36.81
C ALA A 899 20.96 -42.86 -36.20
N ASP A 900 22.05 -42.81 -36.97
CA ASP A 900 23.35 -42.30 -36.52
C ASP A 900 23.32 -40.77 -36.40
N GLN A 901 22.65 -40.08 -37.33
CA GLN A 901 22.42 -38.63 -37.26
C GLN A 901 21.54 -38.24 -36.05
N LEU A 902 20.50 -39.01 -35.73
CA LEU A 902 19.69 -38.84 -34.52
C LEU A 902 20.53 -39.08 -33.25
N GLY A 903 21.40 -40.09 -33.27
CA GLY A 903 22.37 -40.35 -32.20
C GLY A 903 23.29 -39.16 -31.94
N GLY A 904 23.70 -38.45 -33.00
CA GLY A 904 24.43 -37.18 -32.90
C GLY A 904 23.72 -36.09 -32.09
N PHE A 905 22.37 -36.06 -32.10
CA PHE A 905 21.56 -35.16 -31.26
C PHE A 905 21.23 -35.74 -29.87
N ALA A 906 21.86 -36.86 -29.49
CA ALA A 906 21.57 -37.67 -28.31
C ALA A 906 20.12 -38.20 -28.25
N VAL A 907 19.45 -38.35 -29.41
CA VAL A 907 18.09 -38.89 -29.48
C VAL A 907 18.14 -40.41 -29.29
N ARG A 908 17.56 -40.90 -28.19
CA ARG A 908 17.36 -42.33 -27.92
C ARG A 908 16.03 -42.83 -28.46
N TYR A 909 15.03 -41.96 -28.49
CA TYR A 909 13.63 -42.31 -28.73
C TYR A 909 12.97 -41.38 -29.74
N VAL A 910 12.14 -41.94 -30.61
CA VAL A 910 11.25 -41.21 -31.51
C VAL A 910 9.81 -41.57 -31.14
N LEU A 911 9.05 -40.59 -30.66
CA LEU A 911 7.65 -40.73 -30.25
C LEU A 911 6.76 -40.02 -31.27
N VAL A 912 5.87 -40.75 -31.95
CA VAL A 912 4.88 -40.16 -32.85
C VAL A 912 3.58 -39.93 -32.07
N HIS A 913 3.07 -38.69 -32.13
CA HIS A 913 1.86 -38.28 -31.42
C HIS A 913 0.58 -38.92 -32.00
N GLN A 914 -0.50 -38.89 -31.22
CA GLN A 914 -1.79 -39.43 -31.64
C GLN A 914 -2.38 -38.60 -32.79
N GLY A 915 -2.74 -39.26 -33.90
CA GLY A 915 -3.36 -38.63 -35.07
C GLY A 915 -2.51 -38.64 -36.35
N ALA A 916 -1.20 -38.85 -36.23
CA ALA A 916 -0.28 -38.81 -37.37
C ALA A 916 -0.63 -39.82 -38.50
N PRO A 917 -0.41 -39.46 -39.79
CA PRO A 917 -0.62 -40.36 -40.93
C PRO A 917 0.09 -41.70 -40.80
N ARG A 918 -0.59 -42.79 -41.19
CA ARG A 918 -0.06 -44.17 -41.18
C ARG A 918 1.13 -44.36 -42.12
N GLU A 919 1.35 -43.41 -43.02
CA GLU A 919 2.50 -43.27 -43.89
C GLU A 919 3.77 -43.00 -43.07
N VAL A 920 3.72 -42.03 -42.13
CA VAL A 920 4.86 -41.69 -41.27
C VAL A 920 5.29 -42.89 -40.43
N THR A 921 4.33 -43.61 -39.85
CA THR A 921 4.64 -44.81 -39.06
C THR A 921 5.25 -45.92 -39.91
N ARG A 922 4.80 -46.09 -41.16
CA ARG A 922 5.37 -47.07 -42.11
C ARG A 922 6.79 -46.72 -42.56
N VAL A 923 7.11 -45.44 -42.70
CA VAL A 923 8.48 -44.99 -42.99
C VAL A 923 9.40 -45.29 -41.80
N LEU A 924 8.98 -44.99 -40.58
CA LEU A 924 9.75 -45.29 -39.37
C LEU A 924 9.94 -46.80 -39.15
N ASP A 925 8.90 -47.61 -39.38
CA ASP A 925 8.98 -49.08 -39.34
C ASP A 925 9.91 -49.67 -40.42
N ALA A 926 10.25 -48.91 -41.47
CA ALA A 926 11.14 -49.31 -42.56
C ALA A 926 12.53 -48.65 -42.51
N THR A 927 12.79 -47.78 -41.53
CA THR A 927 14.06 -47.04 -41.41
C THR A 927 15.12 -47.90 -40.71
N PRO A 928 16.31 -48.12 -41.31
CA PRO A 928 17.40 -48.84 -40.65
C PRO A 928 17.82 -48.20 -39.32
N GLY A 929 18.07 -49.03 -38.31
CA GLY A 929 18.52 -48.58 -36.98
C GLY A 929 17.43 -48.02 -36.07
N LEU A 930 16.14 -48.15 -36.43
CA LEU A 930 15.01 -47.89 -35.53
C LEU A 930 14.25 -49.17 -35.19
N SER A 931 14.19 -49.53 -33.90
CA SER A 931 13.36 -50.63 -33.39
C SER A 931 12.08 -50.10 -32.75
N ARG A 932 10.92 -50.63 -33.16
CA ARG A 932 9.63 -50.25 -32.57
C ARG A 932 9.45 -50.89 -31.20
N LEU A 933 9.29 -50.10 -30.14
CA LEU A 933 9.07 -50.59 -28.78
C LEU A 933 7.60 -50.75 -28.42
N SER A 934 6.74 -49.82 -28.85
CA SER A 934 5.32 -49.87 -28.46
C SER A 934 4.39 -49.15 -29.44
N GLN A 935 3.11 -49.51 -29.34
CA GLN A 935 1.99 -48.77 -29.90
C GLN A 935 0.87 -48.80 -28.86
N GLN A 936 0.52 -47.65 -28.28
CA GLN A 936 -0.47 -47.53 -27.22
C GLN A 936 -1.32 -46.27 -27.42
N ALA A 937 -2.62 -46.37 -27.17
CA ALA A 937 -3.60 -45.27 -27.27
C ALA A 937 -3.61 -44.50 -28.61
N GLY A 938 -3.04 -45.05 -29.69
CA GLY A 938 -2.94 -44.39 -31.00
C GLY A 938 -1.62 -43.66 -31.26
N GLY A 939 -0.75 -43.53 -30.25
CA GLY A 939 0.65 -43.13 -30.41
C GLY A 939 1.57 -44.33 -30.61
N ALA A 940 2.81 -44.10 -31.02
CA ALA A 940 3.81 -45.16 -31.22
C ALA A 940 5.23 -44.66 -30.90
N LEU A 941 6.07 -45.57 -30.40
CA LEU A 941 7.42 -45.29 -29.92
C LEU A 941 8.44 -46.20 -30.60
N TRP A 942 9.49 -45.60 -31.16
CA TRP A 942 10.68 -46.26 -31.69
C TRP A 942 11.91 -45.89 -30.84
N ARG A 943 12.86 -46.82 -30.76
CA ARG A 943 14.18 -46.67 -30.14
C ARG A 943 15.23 -46.58 -31.25
N VAL A 944 16.24 -45.75 -31.05
CA VAL A 944 17.45 -45.72 -31.87
C VAL A 944 18.40 -46.82 -31.39
N ASP A 945 18.77 -47.74 -32.29
CA ASP A 945 19.54 -48.95 -32.01
C ASP A 945 21.07 -48.72 -31.99
N ARG A 946 21.49 -47.51 -31.61
CA ARG A 946 22.89 -47.11 -31.39
C ARG A 946 23.12 -46.72 -29.94
N GLN A 947 24.37 -46.68 -29.48
CA GLN A 947 24.66 -46.05 -28.19
C GLN A 947 24.61 -44.52 -28.36
N VAL A 948 23.77 -43.84 -27.57
CA VAL A 948 23.62 -42.39 -27.61
C VAL A 948 23.79 -41.84 -26.19
N ALA A 949 24.48 -40.71 -26.06
CA ALA A 949 24.67 -39.99 -24.81
C ALA A 949 24.81 -38.49 -25.09
N ARG A 950 24.49 -37.64 -24.11
CA ARG A 950 24.72 -36.18 -24.18
C ARG A 950 26.18 -35.84 -24.40
N ALA A 951 27.10 -36.58 -23.76
CA ALA A 951 28.54 -36.36 -23.85
C ALA A 951 29.23 -37.63 -24.33
N SER A 952 30.24 -37.48 -25.19
CA SER A 952 30.99 -38.59 -25.79
C SER A 952 32.41 -38.19 -26.14
N ILE A 953 33.38 -39.10 -26.03
CA ILE A 953 34.74 -38.92 -26.52
C ILE A 953 34.80 -39.48 -27.95
N VAL A 954 35.06 -38.60 -28.91
CA VAL A 954 35.27 -38.95 -30.32
C VAL A 954 36.78 -39.11 -30.56
N PRO A 955 37.25 -40.26 -31.07
CA PRO A 955 38.66 -40.45 -31.41
C PRO A 955 39.04 -39.70 -32.71
N ALA A 956 40.35 -39.53 -32.96
CA ALA A 956 40.88 -38.79 -34.12
C ALA A 956 40.80 -39.54 -35.47
N GLY A 957 39.85 -40.46 -35.63
CA GLY A 957 39.69 -41.35 -36.79
C GLY A 957 38.47 -42.26 -36.64
N ASP A 958 38.37 -43.30 -37.47
CA ASP A 958 37.16 -44.15 -37.65
C ASP A 958 36.83 -45.12 -36.47
N GLY A 959 36.91 -44.65 -35.22
CA GLY A 959 36.49 -45.39 -34.03
C GLY A 959 35.13 -44.93 -33.50
N GLU A 960 34.35 -45.84 -32.91
CA GLU A 960 33.04 -45.49 -32.32
C GLU A 960 33.20 -44.57 -31.08
N PRO A 961 32.31 -43.57 -30.86
CA PRO A 961 32.40 -42.66 -29.73
C PRO A 961 32.14 -43.32 -28.36
N GLU A 962 33.00 -43.06 -27.37
CA GLU A 962 32.84 -43.56 -26.00
C GLU A 962 31.93 -42.64 -25.18
N PRO A 963 30.84 -43.11 -24.54
CA PRO A 963 29.90 -42.27 -23.80
C PRO A 963 30.46 -41.79 -22.46
N VAL A 964 30.25 -40.51 -22.15
CA VAL A 964 30.69 -39.85 -20.90
C VAL A 964 29.48 -39.53 -20.02
N ALA A 965 29.55 -39.94 -18.75
CA ALA A 965 28.51 -39.67 -17.77
C ALA A 965 28.34 -38.15 -17.53
N ALA A 966 27.15 -37.63 -17.80
CA ALA A 966 26.82 -36.19 -17.76
C ALA A 966 25.56 -35.91 -16.95
N GLY A 967 25.44 -34.67 -16.42
CA GLY A 967 24.18 -34.11 -15.94
C GLY A 967 23.46 -33.30 -17.05
N PRO A 968 22.36 -32.57 -16.72
CA PRO A 968 21.62 -31.79 -17.71
C PRO A 968 22.39 -30.60 -18.31
N VAL A 969 23.34 -30.03 -17.55
CA VAL A 969 24.21 -28.92 -17.98
C VAL A 969 25.66 -29.24 -17.60
N GLU A 970 25.92 -29.47 -16.31
CA GLU A 970 27.25 -29.83 -15.82
C GLU A 970 27.69 -31.26 -16.18
N ILE A 971 29.01 -31.51 -16.09
CA ILE A 971 29.63 -32.83 -16.16
C ILE A 971 30.71 -32.89 -15.09
N HIS A 972 30.68 -33.90 -14.22
CA HIS A 972 31.66 -34.12 -13.17
C HIS A 972 31.98 -35.62 -13.09
N THR A 973 33.02 -36.07 -13.79
CA THR A 973 33.33 -37.52 -13.95
C THR A 973 34.81 -37.78 -14.19
N LYS A 974 35.23 -39.05 -14.23
CA LYS A 974 36.59 -39.46 -14.60
C LYS A 974 36.59 -40.09 -15.99
N ILE A 975 37.55 -39.68 -16.83
CA ILE A 975 37.72 -40.18 -18.20
C ILE A 975 39.03 -40.97 -18.33
N PRO A 976 39.07 -42.03 -19.16
CA PRO A 976 40.27 -42.84 -19.36
C PRO A 976 41.35 -42.08 -20.15
N ALA A 977 42.56 -42.64 -20.16
CA ALA A 977 43.60 -42.25 -21.12
C ALA A 977 43.26 -42.76 -22.52
N GLY A 978 43.79 -42.13 -23.57
CA GLY A 978 43.49 -42.47 -24.95
C GLY A 978 44.49 -41.89 -25.95
N ALA A 979 44.19 -42.03 -27.24
CA ALA A 979 45.01 -41.47 -28.32
C ALA A 979 44.97 -39.92 -28.33
N GLU A 980 46.00 -39.30 -28.90
CA GLU A 980 46.05 -37.85 -29.11
C GLU A 980 45.07 -37.41 -30.22
N GLY A 981 44.61 -36.17 -30.15
CA GLY A 981 43.62 -35.61 -31.08
C GLY A 981 42.17 -36.02 -30.82
N ARG A 982 41.89 -36.77 -29.73
CA ARG A 982 40.51 -37.09 -29.30
C ARG A 982 39.79 -35.83 -28.80
N VAL A 983 38.47 -35.77 -28.97
CA VAL A 983 37.63 -34.61 -28.66
C VAL A 983 36.45 -35.02 -27.79
N LEU A 984 36.20 -34.30 -26.69
CA LEU A 984 34.95 -34.38 -25.96
C LEU A 984 33.87 -33.66 -26.78
N ARG A 985 32.89 -34.40 -27.29
CA ARG A 985 31.72 -33.89 -28.01
C ARG A 985 30.50 -33.89 -27.08
N LEU A 986 29.87 -32.72 -26.94
CA LEU A 986 28.59 -32.54 -26.26
C LEU A 986 27.50 -32.34 -27.31
N ALA A 987 26.38 -33.07 -27.21
CA ALA A 987 25.20 -32.91 -28.05
C ALA A 987 24.37 -31.65 -27.69
N ASP A 988 25.02 -30.58 -27.25
CA ASP A 988 24.42 -29.29 -26.92
C ASP A 988 25.04 -28.21 -27.84
N ALA A 989 24.30 -27.14 -28.15
CA ALA A 989 24.79 -26.11 -29.08
C ALA A 989 26.08 -25.42 -28.59
N ALA A 990 27.00 -25.15 -29.51
CA ALA A 990 28.25 -24.43 -29.22
C ALA A 990 27.99 -22.97 -28.80
N ALA A 991 28.59 -22.53 -27.69
CA ALA A 991 28.37 -21.21 -27.11
C ALA A 991 29.55 -20.72 -26.25
N GLU A 992 29.67 -19.39 -26.08
CA GLU A 992 30.87 -18.78 -25.49
C GLU A 992 31.02 -18.95 -23.96
N GLY A 993 29.97 -19.34 -23.24
CA GLY A 993 30.02 -19.61 -21.79
C GLY A 993 30.45 -21.03 -21.39
N TRP A 994 30.59 -21.97 -22.33
CA TRP A 994 30.95 -23.36 -22.02
C TRP A 994 32.43 -23.48 -21.62
N THR A 995 32.71 -23.86 -20.37
CA THR A 995 34.08 -24.08 -19.85
C THR A 995 34.30 -25.54 -19.46
N ALA A 996 35.51 -26.04 -19.67
CA ALA A 996 35.89 -27.40 -19.32
C ALA A 996 37.33 -27.46 -18.80
N THR A 997 37.54 -28.32 -17.79
CA THR A 997 38.86 -28.59 -17.23
C THR A 997 39.10 -30.09 -17.05
N LEU A 998 40.37 -30.51 -17.16
CA LEU A 998 40.83 -31.86 -16.83
C LEU A 998 41.87 -31.76 -15.71
N ASP A 999 41.56 -32.33 -14.54
CA ASP A 999 42.32 -32.19 -13.28
C ASP A 999 42.73 -30.72 -12.99
N GLY A 1000 41.79 -29.80 -13.23
CA GLY A 1000 41.96 -28.35 -13.00
C GLY A 1000 42.70 -27.57 -14.10
N LYS A 1001 43.13 -28.22 -15.19
CA LYS A 1001 43.71 -27.53 -16.37
C LYS A 1001 42.62 -27.23 -17.41
N PRO A 1002 42.50 -26.01 -17.94
CA PRO A 1002 41.50 -25.68 -18.96
C PRO A 1002 41.77 -26.41 -20.28
N LEU A 1003 40.69 -26.75 -20.99
CA LEU A 1003 40.72 -27.41 -22.30
C LEU A 1003 40.39 -26.43 -23.44
N THR A 1004 40.97 -26.64 -24.63
CA THR A 1004 40.65 -25.84 -25.81
C THR A 1004 39.20 -26.08 -26.23
N ARG A 1005 38.41 -25.02 -26.40
CA ARG A 1005 37.04 -25.10 -26.94
C ARG A 1005 37.09 -25.27 -28.47
N THR A 1006 36.25 -26.15 -29.01
CA THR A 1006 36.07 -26.36 -30.45
C THR A 1006 34.59 -26.59 -30.80
N THR A 1007 34.25 -26.65 -32.08
CA THR A 1007 32.87 -26.91 -32.56
C THR A 1007 32.86 -28.17 -33.43
N VAL A 1008 32.07 -29.15 -33.02
CA VAL A 1008 31.95 -30.47 -33.67
C VAL A 1008 30.70 -30.48 -34.55
N ASP A 1009 30.73 -31.20 -35.67
CA ASP A 1009 29.61 -31.33 -36.64
C ASP A 1009 29.02 -29.99 -37.16
N GLY A 1010 29.75 -28.89 -36.99
CA GLY A 1010 29.28 -27.54 -37.33
C GLY A 1010 28.21 -26.95 -36.40
N TRP A 1011 27.86 -27.59 -35.28
CA TRP A 1011 26.86 -27.07 -34.32
C TRP A 1011 27.09 -27.46 -32.85
N ALA A 1012 27.72 -28.61 -32.60
CA ALA A 1012 27.83 -29.23 -31.29
C ALA A 1012 29.04 -28.68 -30.51
N GLN A 1013 28.88 -28.45 -29.20
CA GLN A 1013 29.96 -27.98 -28.35
C GLN A 1013 31.04 -29.06 -28.19
N GLY A 1014 32.29 -28.75 -28.53
CA GLY A 1014 33.44 -29.63 -28.38
C GLY A 1014 34.53 -29.08 -27.44
N PHE A 1015 35.36 -29.97 -26.92
CA PHE A 1015 36.63 -29.63 -26.25
C PHE A 1015 37.75 -30.61 -26.64
N GLU A 1016 38.94 -30.11 -26.95
CA GLU A 1016 40.12 -30.93 -27.24
C GLU A 1016 40.57 -31.64 -25.96
N LEU A 1017 40.83 -32.96 -26.04
CA LEU A 1017 41.24 -33.78 -24.91
C LEU A 1017 42.66 -34.32 -25.09
N PRO A 1018 43.55 -34.21 -24.08
CA PRO A 1018 44.87 -34.80 -24.13
C PRO A 1018 44.81 -36.34 -24.06
N SER A 1019 45.93 -36.99 -24.39
CA SER A 1019 46.11 -38.45 -24.27
C SER A 1019 46.00 -38.94 -22.82
N THR A 1020 46.32 -38.11 -21.82
CA THR A 1020 46.15 -38.43 -20.40
C THR A 1020 44.67 -38.52 -20.00
N GLY A 1021 44.32 -39.54 -19.20
CA GLY A 1021 43.06 -39.59 -18.47
C GLY A 1021 43.10 -38.72 -17.22
N GLY A 1022 41.94 -38.46 -16.62
CA GLY A 1022 41.83 -37.52 -15.50
C GLY A 1022 40.39 -37.26 -15.04
N THR A 1023 40.23 -36.32 -14.12
CA THR A 1023 38.92 -35.85 -13.63
C THR A 1023 38.43 -34.70 -14.52
N LEU A 1024 37.39 -34.95 -15.30
CA LEU A 1024 36.75 -33.99 -16.19
C LEU A 1024 35.67 -33.23 -15.42
N ALA A 1025 35.77 -31.89 -15.43
CA ALA A 1025 34.71 -30.98 -15.02
C ALA A 1025 34.30 -30.12 -16.22
N VAL A 1026 33.00 -30.02 -16.52
CA VAL A 1026 32.43 -29.13 -17.55
C VAL A 1026 31.26 -28.37 -16.95
N SER A 1027 31.25 -27.05 -17.17
CA SER A 1027 30.30 -26.09 -16.65
C SER A 1027 29.88 -25.11 -17.74
N TYR A 1028 28.74 -24.44 -17.55
CA TYR A 1028 28.44 -23.22 -18.26
C TYR A 1028 28.60 -22.06 -17.27
N GLU A 1029 29.46 -21.08 -17.60
CA GLU A 1029 29.67 -19.91 -16.75
C GLU A 1029 28.74 -18.77 -17.20
N ASP A 1030 27.89 -18.30 -16.29
CA ASP A 1030 27.02 -17.14 -16.53
C ASP A 1030 27.88 -15.89 -16.81
N PRO A 1031 27.67 -15.19 -17.95
CA PRO A 1031 28.37 -13.96 -18.22
C PRO A 1031 28.13 -12.93 -17.11
N ILE A 1032 29.18 -12.25 -16.63
CA ILE A 1032 29.07 -11.19 -15.62
C ILE A 1032 28.06 -10.11 -16.04
N THR A 1033 27.95 -9.84 -17.34
CA THR A 1033 26.94 -8.96 -17.94
C THR A 1033 25.50 -9.45 -17.75
N HIS A 1034 25.24 -10.76 -17.80
CA HIS A 1034 23.93 -11.35 -17.52
C HIS A 1034 23.54 -11.13 -16.05
N THR A 1035 24.41 -11.54 -15.12
CA THR A 1035 24.18 -11.38 -13.68
C THR A 1035 24.02 -9.91 -13.28
N ALA A 1036 24.87 -9.02 -13.78
CA ALA A 1036 24.76 -7.58 -13.53
C ALA A 1036 23.46 -6.99 -14.10
N TRP A 1037 22.99 -7.48 -15.25
CA TRP A 1037 21.73 -7.04 -15.85
C TRP A 1037 20.50 -7.55 -15.08
N LEU A 1038 20.50 -8.79 -14.58
CA LEU A 1038 19.44 -9.30 -13.69
C LEU A 1038 19.31 -8.44 -12.42
N TRP A 1039 20.43 -8.04 -11.80
CA TRP A 1039 20.41 -7.10 -10.68
C TRP A 1039 19.89 -5.71 -11.07
N ALA A 1040 20.23 -5.21 -12.26
CA ALA A 1040 19.73 -3.93 -12.76
C ALA A 1040 18.21 -3.98 -13.06
N GLN A 1041 17.70 -5.04 -13.68
CA GLN A 1041 16.27 -5.29 -13.87
C GLN A 1041 15.53 -5.31 -12.53
N GLY A 1042 16.05 -6.06 -11.54
CA GLY A 1042 15.46 -6.14 -10.20
C GLY A 1042 15.38 -4.78 -9.52
N LEU A 1043 16.45 -3.97 -9.59
CA LEU A 1043 16.46 -2.60 -9.08
C LEU A 1043 15.45 -1.70 -9.82
N LEU A 1044 15.41 -1.75 -11.15
CA LEU A 1044 14.47 -0.97 -11.97
C LEU A 1044 13.01 -1.35 -11.69
N ALA A 1045 12.70 -2.64 -11.49
CA ALA A 1045 11.38 -3.12 -11.10
C ALA A 1045 10.96 -2.60 -9.72
N VAL A 1046 11.87 -2.63 -8.72
CA VAL A 1046 11.62 -2.04 -7.40
C VAL A 1046 11.39 -0.54 -7.48
N VAL A 1047 12.21 0.20 -8.25
CA VAL A 1047 12.03 1.64 -8.47
C VAL A 1047 10.69 1.93 -9.14
N LEU A 1048 10.29 1.17 -10.16
CA LEU A 1048 9.00 1.32 -10.85
C LEU A 1048 7.81 1.09 -9.92
N VAL A 1049 7.85 0.03 -9.11
CA VAL A 1049 6.82 -0.26 -8.09
C VAL A 1049 6.74 0.86 -7.07
N VAL A 1050 7.86 1.32 -6.52
CA VAL A 1050 7.89 2.46 -5.60
C VAL A 1050 7.31 3.69 -6.28
N MET A 1051 7.73 4.07 -7.48
CA MET A 1051 7.26 5.27 -8.17
C MET A 1051 5.76 5.24 -8.47
N ALA A 1052 5.19 4.08 -8.84
CA ALA A 1052 3.76 3.88 -9.04
C ALA A 1052 2.93 3.99 -7.75
N LEU A 1053 3.44 3.52 -6.61
CA LEU A 1053 2.71 3.46 -5.35
C LEU A 1053 2.33 4.86 -4.80
N PRO A 1054 1.19 4.97 -4.08
CA PRO A 1054 0.78 6.21 -3.43
C PRO A 1054 1.82 6.61 -2.38
N GLY A 1055 2.55 7.70 -2.65
CA GLY A 1055 3.40 8.31 -1.63
C GLY A 1055 2.54 8.77 -0.46
N ARG A 1056 2.98 8.46 0.75
CA ARG A 1056 2.40 9.01 1.96
C ARG A 1056 2.64 10.52 1.91
N ARG A 1057 1.58 11.32 1.79
CA ARG A 1057 1.68 12.76 2.06
C ARG A 1057 2.26 12.90 3.47
N ARG A 1058 3.25 13.78 3.66
CA ARG A 1058 3.54 14.28 5.01
C ARG A 1058 2.22 14.85 5.53
N ASP A 1059 1.79 14.40 6.70
CA ASP A 1059 0.55 14.84 7.35
C ASP A 1059 0.78 16.26 7.91
N ILE A 1060 1.04 17.24 7.02
CA ILE A 1060 1.18 18.66 7.36
C ILE A 1060 -0.24 19.23 7.51
N ASP A 1061 -0.70 19.21 8.75
CA ASP A 1061 -1.51 20.28 9.37
C ASP A 1061 -2.72 20.82 8.58
N ASP A 1062 -3.55 19.95 7.96
CA ASP A 1062 -4.93 20.32 7.56
C ASP A 1062 -5.89 20.49 8.77
N ASP A 1063 -5.37 21.00 9.90
CA ASP A 1063 -6.05 21.52 11.11
C ASP A 1063 -5.94 23.06 11.21
N LEU A 1064 -5.12 23.72 10.38
CA LEU A 1064 -5.06 25.18 10.24
C LEU A 1064 -6.15 25.67 9.25
N PRO A 1065 -6.76 26.87 9.46
CA PRO A 1065 -7.39 27.59 8.36
C PRO A 1065 -6.35 27.96 7.29
N GLU A 1066 -6.79 28.23 6.05
CA GLU A 1066 -5.91 28.62 4.94
C GLU A 1066 -5.38 30.07 5.08
N GLU A 1067 -4.59 30.32 6.12
CA GLU A 1067 -3.86 31.58 6.30
C GLU A 1067 -2.68 31.66 5.32
N PRO A 1068 -2.42 32.84 4.73
CA PRO A 1068 -1.23 33.04 3.90
C PRO A 1068 0.03 32.87 4.73
N SER A 1069 1.04 32.19 4.18
CA SER A 1069 2.29 31.92 4.89
C SER A 1069 3.02 33.22 5.23
N VAL A 1070 2.92 33.65 6.49
CA VAL A 1070 3.76 34.73 7.04
C VAL A 1070 5.21 34.27 6.93
N PRO A 1071 6.09 34.99 6.20
CA PRO A 1071 7.49 34.60 6.11
C PRO A 1071 8.14 34.69 7.49
N ALA A 1072 8.98 33.71 7.82
CA ALA A 1072 9.65 33.66 9.13
C ALA A 1072 10.44 34.95 9.36
N GLU A 1073 10.07 35.70 10.40
CA GLU A 1073 10.65 37.01 10.66
C GLU A 1073 12.14 36.87 10.99
N ALA A 1074 12.96 37.71 10.35
CA ALA A 1074 14.40 37.48 10.29
C ALA A 1074 15.07 37.78 11.65
N LEU A 1075 15.41 36.72 12.39
CA LEU A 1075 16.11 36.76 13.69
C LEU A 1075 17.22 37.82 13.72
N ALA A 1076 16.94 38.95 14.39
CA ALA A 1076 17.78 40.14 14.43
C ALA A 1076 18.94 40.02 15.43
N GLY A 1077 19.73 38.94 15.33
CA GLY A 1077 20.89 38.66 16.18
C GLY A 1077 22.22 38.84 15.47
N GLU A 1078 23.09 39.72 15.95
CA GLU A 1078 24.41 40.03 15.35
C GLU A 1078 25.48 38.91 15.46
N GLY A 1079 25.07 37.69 15.84
CA GLY A 1079 25.99 36.57 16.06
C GLY A 1079 26.77 36.18 14.80
N ARG A 1080 28.02 35.75 14.98
CA ARG A 1080 28.89 35.24 13.89
C ARG A 1080 28.29 34.09 13.07
N ARG A 1081 27.26 33.40 13.58
CA ARG A 1081 26.46 32.40 12.84
C ARG A 1081 25.46 33.04 11.87
N ALA A 1082 24.79 34.13 12.25
CA ALA A 1082 23.82 34.82 11.40
C ALA A 1082 24.48 35.38 10.14
N ARG A 1083 25.68 35.98 10.25
CA ARG A 1083 26.46 36.44 9.08
C ARG A 1083 26.80 35.32 8.09
N ARG A 1084 27.06 34.09 8.56
CA ARG A 1084 27.30 32.94 7.68
C ARG A 1084 26.03 32.45 6.99
N LEU A 1085 24.91 32.40 7.71
CA LEU A 1085 23.62 32.01 7.12
C LEU A 1085 23.13 33.05 6.10
N ARG A 1086 23.40 34.34 6.34
CA ARG A 1086 23.11 35.42 5.39
C ARG A 1086 23.97 35.31 4.13
N ALA A 1087 25.29 35.17 4.27
CA ALA A 1087 26.20 34.93 3.14
C ALA A 1087 25.91 33.64 2.36
N GLN A 1088 25.38 32.61 3.03
CA GLN A 1088 24.95 31.38 2.37
C GLN A 1088 23.63 31.57 1.61
N ALA A 1089 22.66 32.30 2.16
CA ALA A 1089 21.42 32.64 1.47
C ALA A 1089 21.64 33.62 0.30
N GLU A 1090 22.59 34.55 0.43
CA GLU A 1090 23.04 35.44 -0.64
C GLU A 1090 23.67 34.62 -1.80
N ALA A 1091 24.56 33.66 -1.50
CA ALA A 1091 25.13 32.76 -2.50
C ALA A 1091 24.09 31.79 -3.13
N GLU A 1092 23.09 31.33 -2.35
CA GLU A 1092 21.97 30.52 -2.87
C GLU A 1092 20.99 31.35 -3.72
N ALA A 1093 20.95 32.68 -3.55
CA ALA A 1093 20.20 33.60 -4.41
C ALA A 1093 20.96 33.94 -5.70
N GLU A 1094 22.26 34.25 -5.63
CA GLU A 1094 23.10 34.46 -6.83
C GLU A 1094 23.09 33.21 -7.73
N ALA A 1095 23.14 32.01 -7.15
CA ALA A 1095 23.02 30.74 -7.87
C ALA A 1095 21.61 30.45 -8.44
N ALA A 1096 20.62 31.30 -8.18
CA ALA A 1096 19.26 31.17 -8.69
C ALA A 1096 18.91 32.18 -9.80
N GLU A 1097 19.74 33.20 -10.05
CA GLU A 1097 19.47 34.27 -11.03
C GLU A 1097 20.26 34.17 -12.35
N GLU A 1098 21.19 33.23 -12.52
CA GLU A 1098 21.92 33.05 -13.81
C GLU A 1098 21.02 32.53 -14.95
N PRO A 1099 20.83 33.26 -16.06
CA PRO A 1099 20.07 32.79 -17.22
C PRO A 1099 20.96 31.99 -18.18
N THR A 1100 20.54 30.75 -18.48
CA THR A 1100 21.27 29.82 -19.37
C THR A 1100 21.54 30.40 -20.76
N SER A 1101 22.81 30.46 -21.17
CA SER A 1101 23.26 30.74 -22.53
C SER A 1101 23.89 29.48 -23.18
N PRO A 1102 23.89 29.35 -24.52
CA PRO A 1102 24.19 28.08 -25.22
C PRO A 1102 25.70 27.79 -25.42
N GLU A 1103 25.97 26.66 -26.10
CA GLU A 1103 27.27 25.98 -26.24
C GLU A 1103 28.40 26.79 -26.92
N PRO A 1104 29.69 26.46 -26.64
CA PRO A 1104 30.84 27.21 -27.14
C PRO A 1104 31.38 26.70 -28.50
N ASP A 1105 31.71 27.65 -29.38
CA ASP A 1105 32.46 27.40 -30.62
C ASP A 1105 33.98 27.67 -30.45
N LEU A 1106 34.79 27.12 -31.36
CA LEU A 1106 36.27 27.11 -31.27
C LEU A 1106 36.95 28.38 -31.88
N PRO A 1107 38.24 28.67 -31.58
CA PRO A 1107 38.70 30.06 -31.43
C PRO A 1107 39.66 30.61 -32.53
N THR A 1108 40.04 31.90 -32.35
CA THR A 1108 41.16 32.69 -32.94
C THR A 1108 40.98 33.29 -34.35
N PRO A 1109 41.72 34.37 -34.74
CA PRO A 1109 42.61 35.27 -33.97
C PRO A 1109 42.40 36.81 -34.20
N ASP A 1110 42.91 37.59 -33.23
CA ASP A 1110 43.61 38.89 -33.27
C ASP A 1110 43.15 40.17 -34.04
N PHE A 1111 43.44 41.29 -33.35
CA PHE A 1111 43.40 42.75 -33.60
C PHE A 1111 44.07 43.26 -34.90
N PRO A 1112 43.95 44.56 -35.33
CA PRO A 1112 43.58 45.81 -34.60
C PRO A 1112 42.55 46.71 -35.38
N THR A 1113 42.38 48.05 -35.29
CA THR A 1113 43.15 49.18 -34.70
C THR A 1113 42.31 50.48 -34.47
N GLU A 1114 42.66 51.24 -33.42
CA GLU A 1114 42.61 52.73 -33.26
C GLU A 1114 41.29 53.58 -33.30
N PRO A 1115 41.28 54.82 -32.73
CA PRO A 1115 40.07 55.38 -32.06
C PRO A 1115 39.66 56.83 -32.51
N PRO A 1116 39.18 57.79 -31.66
CA PRO A 1116 37.97 58.59 -31.94
C PRO A 1116 38.26 60.03 -32.46
N PRO A 1117 37.23 60.86 -32.79
CA PRO A 1117 36.67 61.76 -31.75
C PRO A 1117 35.16 62.14 -31.88
N VAL A 1118 34.65 62.79 -30.82
CA VAL A 1118 33.39 63.58 -30.72
C VAL A 1118 33.60 65.04 -31.19
N PRO A 1119 32.62 65.99 -31.17
CA PRO A 1119 31.13 65.94 -31.14
C PRO A 1119 30.47 66.90 -32.18
N GLN A 1120 29.11 67.01 -32.20
CA GLN A 1120 28.40 68.33 -32.27
C GLN A 1120 26.87 68.27 -32.10
N GLN A 1121 26.31 69.40 -31.64
CA GLN A 1121 24.89 69.83 -31.54
C GLN A 1121 24.78 71.20 -32.24
N PRO A 1122 23.59 71.82 -32.47
CA PRO A 1122 22.20 71.31 -32.60
C PRO A 1122 21.53 71.80 -33.92
N ASP A 1123 20.19 71.68 -34.09
CA ASP A 1123 19.23 72.82 -34.18
C ASP A 1123 17.74 72.35 -34.26
N TYR A 1124 16.78 73.29 -34.41
CA TYR A 1124 15.32 73.15 -34.18
C TYR A 1124 14.40 73.21 -35.43
N GLY A 1125 13.28 72.45 -35.37
CA GLY A 1125 11.93 73.05 -35.52
C GLY A 1125 11.04 72.79 -36.75
N SER A 1126 9.73 73.09 -36.56
CA SER A 1126 8.60 73.24 -37.53
C SER A 1126 7.69 72.04 -37.88
N TRP A 1127 6.34 72.18 -38.00
CA TRP A 1127 5.33 73.13 -37.42
C TRP A 1127 3.88 72.56 -37.58
N ASP A 1128 2.85 73.30 -37.09
CA ASP A 1128 1.37 73.11 -37.21
C ASP A 1128 0.70 71.90 -36.47
N GLY A 1129 -0.53 71.96 -35.93
CA GLY A 1129 -1.47 73.09 -35.69
C GLY A 1129 -2.98 72.70 -35.77
N THR A 1130 -4.02 73.37 -35.23
CA THR A 1130 -4.21 74.38 -34.15
C THR A 1130 -5.74 74.53 -33.81
N TYR A 1131 -6.12 75.03 -32.61
CA TYR A 1131 -7.46 75.55 -32.16
C TYR A 1131 -8.63 74.55 -31.79
N ALA A 1132 -9.64 74.87 -30.93
CA ALA A 1132 -9.78 75.78 -29.76
C ALA A 1132 -11.17 75.68 -29.04
N ALA A 1133 -11.30 76.37 -27.89
CA ALA A 1133 -12.50 77.07 -27.33
C ALA A 1133 -13.43 76.41 -26.27
N ASP A 1134 -13.29 76.93 -25.03
CA ASP A 1134 -14.28 77.63 -24.18
C ASP A 1134 -15.29 76.95 -23.20
N GLU A 1135 -15.53 77.74 -22.14
CA GLU A 1135 -16.10 77.56 -20.79
C GLU A 1135 -17.64 77.28 -20.68
N TYR A 1136 -18.15 76.83 -19.51
CA TYR A 1136 -18.87 77.69 -18.52
C TYR A 1136 -19.45 76.95 -17.27
N GLN A 1137 -19.38 77.63 -16.10
CA GLN A 1137 -20.22 77.55 -14.88
C GLN A 1137 -20.42 76.26 -14.02
N GLN A 1138 -19.85 76.30 -12.80
CA GLN A 1138 -20.47 76.34 -11.44
C GLN A 1138 -21.94 75.84 -11.22
N GLN A 1139 -22.40 75.37 -10.05
CA GLN A 1139 -22.08 75.77 -8.65
C GLN A 1139 -22.62 74.78 -7.56
N TYR A 1140 -22.24 75.02 -6.29
CA TYR A 1140 -22.87 74.61 -5.00
C TYR A 1140 -22.65 73.20 -4.37
N THR A 1141 -22.26 73.22 -3.08
CA THR A 1141 -22.23 72.13 -2.08
C THR A 1141 -23.59 72.03 -1.34
N PRO A 1142 -23.89 70.94 -0.59
CA PRO A 1142 -23.73 71.04 0.87
C PRO A 1142 -23.44 69.72 1.65
N ASP A 1143 -23.04 69.87 2.91
CA ASP A 1143 -23.11 68.90 4.03
C ASP A 1143 -24.59 68.69 4.47
N PRO A 1144 -25.03 67.60 5.17
CA PRO A 1144 -24.92 67.59 6.65
C PRO A 1144 -25.00 66.22 7.41
N TYR A 1145 -24.91 66.28 8.75
CA TYR A 1145 -25.26 65.23 9.72
C TYR A 1145 -26.75 65.24 10.16
N ALA A 1146 -27.35 64.06 10.39
CA ALA A 1146 -28.40 63.73 11.41
C ALA A 1146 -28.71 62.20 11.36
N TYR A 1147 -28.91 61.40 12.43
CA TYR A 1147 -29.82 61.46 13.60
C TYR A 1147 -31.33 61.36 13.23
N GLN A 1148 -32.21 60.55 13.86
CA GLN A 1148 -32.13 59.63 15.03
C GLN A 1148 -33.37 58.69 15.07
N GLN A 1149 -33.48 57.82 16.10
CA GLN A 1149 -34.69 57.20 16.69
C GLN A 1149 -35.08 55.73 16.33
N GLN A 1150 -35.05 54.91 17.39
CA GLN A 1150 -35.88 53.72 17.70
C GLN A 1150 -37.36 54.14 17.96
N PRO A 1151 -38.37 53.25 18.13
CA PRO A 1151 -38.30 51.89 18.71
C PRO A 1151 -39.23 50.82 18.07
N ASP A 1152 -39.54 49.81 18.90
CA ASP A 1152 -40.59 48.77 18.85
C ASP A 1152 -40.10 47.37 18.39
N GLN A 1153 -39.98 46.40 19.29
CA GLN A 1153 -41.05 45.67 20.02
C GLN A 1153 -41.94 44.83 19.08
N TYR A 1154 -41.69 43.52 19.05
CA TYR A 1154 -42.74 42.55 19.38
C TYR A 1154 -42.14 41.24 19.91
N ASP A 1155 -42.68 40.79 21.05
CA ASP A 1155 -42.42 39.56 21.79
C ASP A 1155 -43.73 39.25 22.58
N PRO A 1156 -43.86 38.16 23.35
CA PRO A 1156 -44.15 36.79 22.92
C PRO A 1156 -45.63 36.38 23.14
N TYR A 1157 -45.89 35.06 23.24
CA TYR A 1157 -46.98 34.35 23.97
C TYR A 1157 -48.07 33.57 23.19
N THR A 1158 -48.29 32.31 23.64
CA THR A 1158 -49.54 31.49 23.70
C THR A 1158 -50.36 31.25 22.42
N TYR A 1159 -50.84 30.05 22.08
CA TYR A 1159 -51.72 29.10 22.79
C TYR A 1159 -51.27 27.64 22.49
N GLN A 1160 -51.33 26.61 23.35
CA GLN A 1160 -52.30 26.14 24.37
C GLN A 1160 -53.46 25.25 23.84
N TYR A 1161 -53.40 23.96 24.20
CA TYR A 1161 -54.44 22.91 24.35
C TYR A 1161 -55.71 22.88 23.47
N ASP A 1162 -55.86 21.78 22.72
CA ASP A 1162 -57.00 20.80 22.76
C ASP A 1162 -56.56 19.55 21.94
N GLN A 1163 -56.92 18.26 22.17
CA GLN A 1163 -58.18 17.56 22.52
C GLN A 1163 -59.28 17.70 21.43
N THR A 1164 -60.11 16.71 21.07
CA THR A 1164 -60.27 15.28 21.43
C THR A 1164 -61.06 14.52 20.32
N TYR A 1165 -61.23 13.19 20.45
CA TYR A 1165 -62.21 12.33 19.74
C TYR A 1165 -61.99 12.09 18.22
N SER A 1166 -62.47 11.01 17.58
CA SER A 1166 -63.55 10.06 17.97
C SER A 1166 -63.35 8.58 17.56
N GLN A 1167 -63.80 7.69 18.47
CA GLN A 1167 -64.61 6.46 18.29
C GLN A 1167 -64.34 5.41 17.18
N SER A 1168 -64.00 4.18 17.58
CA SER A 1168 -64.83 2.93 17.48
C SER A 1168 -63.97 1.68 17.78
N GLY A 1169 -64.47 0.52 18.25
CA GLY A 1169 -65.82 0.16 18.72
C GLY A 1169 -66.12 -1.34 18.52
N GLY A 1170 -66.15 -2.16 19.58
CA GLY A 1170 -66.29 -3.64 19.53
C GLY A 1170 -65.20 -4.31 20.38
N TYR A 1171 -65.38 -4.81 21.61
CA TYR A 1171 -66.32 -5.80 22.20
C TYR A 1171 -65.95 -7.29 21.96
N ASP A 1172 -65.88 -8.00 23.08
CA ASP A 1172 -65.48 -9.40 23.35
C ASP A 1172 -66.56 -10.44 22.88
N PRO A 1173 -66.50 -11.77 23.15
CA PRO A 1173 -65.43 -12.63 23.69
C PRO A 1173 -65.24 -14.02 23.00
N ASN A 1174 -64.27 -14.85 23.43
CA ASN A 1174 -64.53 -16.13 24.16
C ASN A 1174 -63.35 -17.14 24.30
N TYR A 1175 -63.34 -17.80 25.49
CA TYR A 1175 -62.86 -19.16 25.82
C TYR A 1175 -61.33 -19.46 25.81
N THR A 1176 -60.77 -20.35 26.67
CA THR A 1176 -61.21 -20.93 27.97
C THR A 1176 -59.98 -21.54 28.70
N GLN A 1177 -60.12 -21.79 30.00
CA GLN A 1177 -59.17 -22.39 30.97
C GLN A 1177 -58.31 -23.59 30.49
N GLY A 1178 -57.13 -23.75 31.11
CA GLY A 1178 -56.36 -25.00 31.14
C GLY A 1178 -55.11 -24.91 32.04
N TYR A 1179 -55.11 -25.62 33.18
CA TYR A 1179 -53.94 -25.83 34.06
C TYR A 1179 -53.22 -27.13 33.65
N ASP A 1180 -51.88 -27.20 33.75
CA ASP A 1180 -51.16 -28.12 34.65
C ASP A 1180 -49.64 -28.25 34.37
N THR A 1181 -48.91 -28.57 35.43
CA THR A 1181 -47.54 -29.18 35.50
C THR A 1181 -47.64 -30.34 36.54
N PRO A 1182 -46.60 -31.07 37.02
CA PRO A 1182 -45.14 -31.03 36.77
C PRO A 1182 -44.44 -32.43 36.65
N TYR A 1183 -43.08 -32.45 36.66
CA TYR A 1183 -42.20 -33.55 37.16
C TYR A 1183 -42.21 -34.91 36.37
N ASP A 1184 -41.25 -35.85 36.47
CA ASP A 1184 -40.02 -36.01 37.31
C ASP A 1184 -38.84 -36.67 36.48
N PRO A 1185 -37.89 -37.56 36.94
CA PRO A 1185 -36.47 -37.35 36.60
C PRO A 1185 -35.69 -38.60 36.07
N ASN A 1186 -34.36 -38.47 36.03
CA ASN A 1186 -33.31 -39.51 36.11
C ASN A 1186 -33.26 -40.67 35.08
N GLY A 1187 -32.10 -40.83 34.44
CA GLY A 1187 -31.74 -42.02 33.66
C GLY A 1187 -30.26 -42.03 33.27
N GLU A 1188 -29.42 -42.77 33.99
CA GLU A 1188 -27.98 -42.86 33.74
C GLU A 1188 -27.62 -43.96 32.72
N ARG A 1189 -26.79 -43.62 31.72
CA ARG A 1189 -25.76 -44.49 31.08
C ARG A 1189 -26.30 -45.76 30.35
N PRO A 1190 -25.46 -46.59 29.65
CA PRO A 1190 -24.00 -46.57 29.54
C PRO A 1190 -23.41 -46.50 28.11
N GLU A 1191 -22.11 -46.76 28.05
CA GLU A 1191 -21.16 -46.71 26.93
C GLU A 1191 -21.39 -47.76 25.82
N GLY A 1192 -20.78 -47.59 24.63
CA GLY A 1192 -20.78 -48.67 23.63
C GLY A 1192 -20.17 -48.43 22.24
N GLY A 1193 -18.84 -48.38 22.12
CA GLY A 1193 -18.09 -49.06 21.04
C GLY A 1193 -18.14 -48.57 19.56
N GLN A 1194 -17.05 -47.94 19.13
CA GLN A 1194 -16.31 -48.19 17.86
C GLN A 1194 -17.05 -48.41 16.53
N GLN A 1195 -16.91 -47.46 15.60
CA GLN A 1195 -15.96 -47.60 14.47
C GLN A 1195 -15.47 -46.23 13.98
#